data_AF-A0A3N5JKI1-F1
#
_entry.id   AF-A0A3N5JKI1-F1
#
_cell.length_a   1.000
_cell.length_b   1.000
_cell.length_c   1.000
_cell.angle_alpha   90.00
_cell.angle_beta   90.00
_cell.angle_gamma   90.00
#
_symmetry.space_group_name_H-M   'P 1'
#
loop_
_entity.id
_entity.type
_entity.pdbx_description
1 polymer ?
#
loop_
_entity_poly.entity_id
_entity_poly.type
_entity_poly.pdbx_seq_one_letter_code
_entity_poly.pdbx_strand_id
1 'polypeptide(L)'
;DPMNNPEWPFHHYRYTFGFSPGDLISSWRNLNDAEIVLLHFWSDAHCPIQSIDSQTLTVTLATPAWRPFTDDYTSAGARYFVDNVFEGMDQPGEWYLDRTQGRLYYMPMPGEALSSAEVMAPDLDQLLIFKGEPLFRNYVRHIHLRGLTFAHNDVFLAPGDPGDHFAADTVPGAVKIIAGRDLSIQDCALQHLGSYAVEVRDGSRRLLFSRNRITDVGAGGFFITGGRAGSDSLLTTSNIEIVDNQLYQLGRIYYAGIGILIMHASNNVIAHNEIKDLYYTGISVGQEWGYKPSAAFNNKIEYNHIENAGQGVLSDMGGIYTLGISPGTTVRNNRVHNIYTHGYGGWGIYTDEGSSGILIEKNVVYDTKSAGFHQHYGQDNIIRNNIFAFGKIAQVMRSRNEAHKSFTFERNIVYWRNSGLLDKHWKGDTTNFTFRNNLYYRTDQQPIQFLGASVKKWQRRGQDVGSRFMNPHFVNPEKGDFNLRDDSPAFDLGFEPIDMTAIGPRLWSSKVQVVNYRSSADSSEQSMLFYDSGSAAAKPLLVALHTWSGDYRQSDSVPYARWCMLKDWVFVHPDFRGPNRRPQAAGSAYVIADILSAVEYAQKTAHVDTARIYLIGESGGGYTALQMAAHAPHIWAGVSVWSAPADLSVWYAESVERNTRYAEDLLLCCGGAPGAADSVDAEYRRRSPLFVLANATGVPLDINAGIQDGHNGSVPISHAFNAFNAVADSPDRIADQLIAQMTSEASVPAELRQSLSDPYYSDRPVLFRRQSGPVRLTIFDGGHEILPNAALHWLQQQVKGQ
;
A
#
# COMPACT_ATOMS: atom_id res chain seq x y z
N ASP A 1 -31.09 -6.21 -1.76
CA ASP A 1 -30.48 -5.77 -0.51
C ASP A 1 -31.29 -6.37 0.64
N PRO A 2 -30.71 -7.21 1.50
CA PRO A 2 -31.39 -7.64 2.72
C PRO A 2 -31.86 -6.43 3.57
N MET A 3 -31.21 -5.26 3.46
CA MET A 3 -31.63 -4.01 4.09
C MET A 3 -32.89 -3.38 3.46
N ASN A 4 -33.43 -3.94 2.37
CA ASN A 4 -34.73 -3.52 1.81
C ASN A 4 -35.81 -4.60 2.02
N ASN A 5 -35.50 -5.67 2.75
CA ASN A 5 -36.44 -6.74 3.04
C ASN A 5 -37.04 -6.55 4.45
N PRO A 6 -38.34 -6.21 4.57
CA PRO A 6 -38.98 -6.05 5.87
C PRO A 6 -39.04 -7.34 6.71
N GLU A 7 -38.83 -8.51 6.08
CA GLU A 7 -38.74 -9.81 6.76
C GLU A 7 -37.31 -10.14 7.23
N TRP A 8 -36.33 -9.27 7.00
CA TRP A 8 -34.97 -9.49 7.51
C TRP A 8 -34.96 -9.26 9.03
N PRO A 9 -34.45 -10.20 9.86
CA PRO A 9 -34.59 -10.15 11.32
C PRO A 9 -33.94 -8.93 12.00
N PHE A 10 -33.10 -8.18 11.28
CA PHE A 10 -32.48 -6.95 11.74
C PHE A 10 -33.22 -5.68 11.30
N HIS A 11 -34.36 -5.79 10.61
CA HIS A 11 -35.18 -4.67 10.10
C HIS A 11 -36.44 -4.44 10.94
N HIS A 12 -36.24 -4.03 12.20
CA HIS A 12 -37.36 -3.71 13.08
C HIS A 12 -37.07 -2.41 13.80
N TYR A 13 -37.71 -1.32 13.37
CA TYR A 13 -37.64 -0.04 14.06
C TYR A 13 -37.98 -0.21 15.54
N ARG A 14 -37.01 0.10 16.41
CA ARG A 14 -37.20 0.07 17.87
C ARG A 14 -37.09 1.48 18.42
N TYR A 15 -38.15 1.88 19.12
CA TYR A 15 -38.26 3.19 19.75
C TYR A 15 -37.99 3.16 21.25
N THR A 16 -38.02 1.98 21.88
CA THR A 16 -37.92 1.87 23.33
C THR A 16 -37.02 0.72 23.76
N PHE A 17 -36.24 0.94 24.81
CA PHE A 17 -35.50 -0.10 25.51
C PHE A 17 -35.42 0.17 27.01
N GLY A 18 -35.20 -0.90 27.77
CA GLY A 18 -34.96 -0.81 29.21
C GLY A 18 -33.48 -0.57 29.51
N PHE A 19 -33.18 0.22 30.53
CA PHE A 19 -31.81 0.55 30.95
C PHE A 19 -31.58 0.20 32.43
N SER A 20 -30.32 0.16 32.87
CA SER A 20 -30.00 -0.17 34.28
C SER A 20 -30.17 1.06 35.18
N PRO A 21 -30.50 0.88 36.48
CA PRO A 21 -30.62 2.02 37.40
C PRO A 21 -29.37 2.88 37.41
N GLY A 22 -29.53 4.17 37.10
CA GLY A 22 -28.44 5.15 37.07
C GLY A 22 -27.85 5.43 35.69
N ASP A 23 -28.13 4.61 34.68
CA ASP A 23 -27.58 4.84 33.33
C ASP A 23 -28.18 6.10 32.67
N LEU A 24 -29.49 6.32 32.83
CA LEU A 24 -30.22 7.45 32.26
C LEU A 24 -31.01 8.19 33.34
N ILE A 25 -30.99 9.52 33.31
CA ILE A 25 -31.63 10.38 34.32
C ILE A 25 -32.67 11.29 33.66
N SER A 26 -33.94 11.14 34.05
CA SER A 26 -35.05 11.91 33.46
C SER A 26 -35.02 13.41 33.77
N SER A 27 -34.23 13.83 34.77
CA SER A 27 -34.08 15.22 35.17
C SER A 27 -32.90 15.94 34.51
N TRP A 28 -32.21 15.34 33.53
CA TRP A 28 -31.18 16.04 32.76
C TRP A 28 -31.76 17.27 32.07
N ARG A 29 -30.94 18.33 32.02
CA ARG A 29 -31.33 19.56 31.33
C ARG A 29 -31.46 19.31 29.84
N ASN A 30 -32.48 19.91 29.22
CA ASN A 30 -32.71 19.86 27.78
C ASN A 30 -32.66 18.43 27.23
N LEU A 31 -33.37 17.50 27.89
CA LEU A 31 -33.31 16.08 27.57
C LEU A 31 -33.50 15.75 26.07
N ASN A 32 -34.29 16.55 25.35
CA ASN A 32 -34.53 16.35 23.91
C ASN A 32 -33.34 16.77 23.01
N ASP A 33 -32.35 17.48 23.55
CA ASP A 33 -31.07 17.78 22.88
C ASP A 33 -30.00 16.71 23.14
N ALA A 34 -30.26 15.77 24.06
CA ALA A 34 -29.38 14.64 24.34
C ALA A 34 -29.71 13.47 23.39
N GLU A 35 -28.68 12.74 22.99
CA GLU A 35 -28.84 11.58 22.10
C GLU A 35 -28.13 10.35 22.65
N ILE A 36 -28.71 9.20 22.36
CA ILE A 36 -28.10 7.90 22.68
C ILE A 36 -27.35 7.45 21.43
N VAL A 37 -26.04 7.23 21.58
CA VAL A 37 -25.22 6.57 20.57
C VAL A 37 -25.11 5.08 20.93
N LEU A 38 -25.79 4.24 20.18
CA LEU A 38 -25.85 2.80 20.38
C LEU A 38 -24.87 2.09 19.45
N LEU A 39 -24.05 1.19 20.00
CA LEU A 39 -23.16 0.35 19.21
C LEU A 39 -23.86 -0.97 18.90
N HIS A 40 -23.89 -1.37 17.63
CA HIS A 40 -24.62 -2.55 17.16
C HIS A 40 -23.79 -3.36 16.16
N PHE A 41 -23.24 -4.51 16.57
CA PHE A 41 -22.52 -5.40 15.66
C PHE A 41 -21.43 -4.65 14.87
N TRP A 42 -21.69 -4.31 13.60
CA TRP A 42 -20.83 -3.61 12.64
C TRP A 42 -21.30 -2.17 12.31
N SER A 43 -22.23 -1.60 13.07
CA SER A 43 -22.75 -0.24 12.90
C SER A 43 -22.99 0.46 14.23
N ASP A 44 -23.30 1.75 14.16
CA ASP A 44 -23.68 2.61 15.29
C ASP A 44 -24.95 3.40 14.96
N ALA A 45 -25.82 3.63 15.93
CA ALA A 45 -27.07 4.36 15.79
C ALA A 45 -27.07 5.60 16.69
N HIS A 46 -27.39 6.76 16.12
CA HIS A 46 -27.47 8.06 16.79
C HIS A 46 -28.94 8.42 16.96
N CYS A 47 -29.44 8.32 18.19
CA CYS A 47 -30.88 8.36 18.48
C CYS A 47 -31.21 9.43 19.53
N PRO A 48 -31.73 10.60 19.13
CA PRO A 48 -32.19 11.63 20.07
C PRO A 48 -33.25 11.08 21.04
N ILE A 49 -33.18 11.53 22.29
CA ILE A 49 -34.10 11.08 23.35
C ILE A 49 -35.43 11.84 23.24
N GLN A 50 -36.55 11.13 23.36
CA GLN A 50 -37.88 11.73 23.50
C GLN A 50 -38.34 11.81 24.96
N SER A 51 -38.15 10.74 25.73
CA SER A 51 -38.52 10.70 27.15
C SER A 51 -37.81 9.57 27.90
N ILE A 52 -37.67 9.74 29.21
CA ILE A 52 -37.18 8.71 30.13
C ILE A 52 -38.23 8.49 31.23
N ASP A 53 -38.66 7.26 31.42
CA ASP A 53 -39.47 6.84 32.55
C ASP A 53 -38.57 6.19 33.62
N SER A 54 -38.31 6.93 34.70
CA SER A 54 -37.48 6.45 35.81
C SER A 54 -38.18 5.44 36.72
N GLN A 55 -39.50 5.24 36.61
CA GLN A 55 -40.22 4.22 37.39
C GLN A 55 -40.12 2.85 36.72
N THR A 56 -40.26 2.81 35.39
CA THR A 56 -40.17 1.58 34.60
C THR A 56 -38.78 1.33 34.02
N LEU A 57 -37.83 2.26 34.23
CA LEU A 57 -36.47 2.24 33.69
C LEU A 57 -36.46 2.03 32.17
N THR A 58 -37.29 2.78 31.47
CA THR A 58 -37.46 2.70 30.02
C THR A 58 -37.19 4.06 29.37
N VAL A 59 -36.43 4.06 28.27
CA VAL A 59 -36.22 5.25 27.43
C VAL A 59 -37.04 5.13 26.15
N THR A 60 -37.59 6.25 25.70
CA THR A 60 -38.23 6.40 24.38
C THR A 60 -37.37 7.32 23.51
N LEU A 61 -37.05 6.87 22.31
CA LEU A 61 -36.25 7.57 21.31
C LEU A 61 -37.15 8.35 20.34
N ALA A 62 -36.72 9.55 19.95
CA ALA A 62 -37.39 10.35 18.93
C ALA A 62 -37.13 9.80 17.52
N THR A 63 -35.90 9.32 17.27
CA THR A 63 -35.51 8.56 16.07
C THR A 63 -35.26 7.11 16.46
N PRO A 64 -35.89 6.12 15.78
CA PRO A 64 -35.71 4.71 16.13
C PRO A 64 -34.34 4.19 15.68
N ALA A 65 -33.80 3.21 16.40
CA ALA A 65 -32.74 2.36 15.86
C ALA A 65 -33.37 1.34 14.89
N TRP A 66 -32.69 1.03 13.78
CA TRP A 66 -33.19 0.06 12.80
C TRP A 66 -32.87 -1.36 13.25
N ARG A 67 -31.73 -1.52 13.94
CA ARG A 67 -31.24 -2.79 14.46
C ARG A 67 -31.73 -3.09 15.88
N PRO A 68 -31.73 -4.37 16.30
CA PRO A 68 -32.01 -4.75 17.69
C PRO A 68 -30.97 -4.17 18.66
N PHE A 69 -31.38 -3.83 19.89
CA PHE A 69 -30.52 -3.32 20.98
C PHE A 69 -29.61 -4.37 21.60
N THR A 70 -28.80 -5.02 20.76
CA THR A 70 -27.70 -5.90 21.12
C THR A 70 -26.54 -5.64 20.15
N ASP A 71 -25.31 -5.86 20.61
CA ASP A 71 -24.10 -5.69 19.81
C ASP A 71 -23.41 -7.02 19.49
N ASP A 72 -24.02 -8.14 19.90
CA ASP A 72 -23.61 -9.50 19.55
C ASP A 72 -24.81 -10.48 19.46
N TYR A 73 -24.53 -11.77 19.43
CA TYR A 73 -25.56 -12.83 19.34
C TYR A 73 -25.93 -13.44 20.71
N THR A 74 -25.57 -12.78 21.81
CA THR A 74 -25.93 -13.20 23.17
C THR A 74 -27.24 -12.55 23.61
N SER A 75 -27.65 -12.78 24.86
CA SER A 75 -28.79 -12.10 25.47
C SER A 75 -28.42 -10.77 26.12
N ALA A 76 -27.15 -10.33 26.02
CA ALA A 76 -26.72 -9.04 26.55
C ALA A 76 -27.29 -7.89 25.69
N GLY A 77 -27.61 -6.78 26.35
CA GLY A 77 -27.97 -5.54 25.65
C GLY A 77 -26.75 -4.88 25.01
N ALA A 78 -27.00 -4.02 24.02
CA ALA A 78 -25.97 -3.24 23.35
C ALA A 78 -25.27 -2.27 24.32
N ARG A 79 -23.99 -2.01 24.08
CA ARG A 79 -23.29 -0.87 24.68
C ARG A 79 -23.79 0.43 24.06
N TYR A 80 -23.91 1.47 24.89
CA TYR A 80 -24.23 2.81 24.45
C TYR A 80 -23.56 3.85 25.33
N PHE A 81 -23.54 5.08 24.83
CA PHE A 81 -23.27 6.28 25.61
C PHE A 81 -24.29 7.35 25.26
N VAL A 82 -24.33 8.43 26.03
CA VAL A 82 -25.24 9.55 25.81
C VAL A 82 -24.41 10.79 25.53
N ASP A 83 -24.69 11.46 24.41
CA ASP A 83 -24.01 12.68 24.02
C ASP A 83 -24.86 13.92 24.34
N ASN A 84 -24.19 15.06 24.45
CA ASN A 84 -24.75 16.38 24.73
C ASN A 84 -25.58 16.46 26.04
N VAL A 85 -25.03 15.93 27.14
CA VAL A 85 -25.62 16.01 28.49
C VAL A 85 -24.82 16.97 29.37
N PHE A 86 -25.40 18.11 29.74
CA PHE A 86 -24.72 19.12 30.56
C PHE A 86 -24.25 18.58 31.92
N GLU A 87 -25.11 17.83 32.60
CA GLU A 87 -24.77 17.21 33.89
C GLU A 87 -23.72 16.08 33.77
N GLY A 88 -23.42 15.62 32.55
CA GLY A 88 -22.39 14.63 32.26
C GLY A 88 -20.99 15.22 32.04
N MET A 89 -20.86 16.54 31.91
CA MET A 89 -19.56 17.19 31.76
C MET A 89 -18.75 17.13 33.06
N ASP A 90 -17.67 16.36 33.08
CA ASP A 90 -16.83 16.16 34.26
C ASP A 90 -15.31 16.18 34.01
N GLN A 91 -14.85 16.20 32.75
CA GLN A 91 -13.43 16.29 32.38
C GLN A 91 -13.08 17.52 31.54
N PRO A 92 -11.83 18.02 31.64
CA PRO A 92 -11.27 18.94 30.64
C PRO A 92 -11.33 18.36 29.23
N GLY A 93 -11.67 19.20 28.24
CA GLY A 93 -11.85 18.83 26.84
C GLY A 93 -13.32 18.62 26.44
N GLU A 94 -14.22 18.43 27.40
CA GLU A 94 -15.65 18.23 27.12
C GLU A 94 -16.37 19.55 26.85
N TRP A 95 -17.37 19.50 25.97
CA TRP A 95 -18.23 20.64 25.65
C TRP A 95 -19.71 20.22 25.59
N TYR A 96 -20.60 21.19 25.74
CA TYR A 96 -22.05 21.01 25.68
C TYR A 96 -22.69 22.20 24.95
N LEU A 97 -23.58 21.93 24.01
CA LEU A 97 -24.34 22.96 23.31
C LEU A 97 -25.80 22.98 23.81
N ASP A 98 -26.13 24.03 24.56
CA ASP A 98 -27.52 24.36 24.88
C ASP A 98 -28.15 25.03 23.65
N ARG A 99 -28.82 24.22 22.80
CA ARG A 99 -29.45 24.74 21.58
C ARG A 99 -30.65 25.63 21.89
N THR A 100 -31.34 25.39 23.01
CA THR A 100 -32.47 26.21 23.45
C THR A 100 -32.06 27.65 23.79
N GLN A 101 -30.83 27.84 24.28
CA GLN A 101 -30.26 29.14 24.63
C GLN A 101 -29.24 29.67 23.60
N GLY A 102 -28.83 28.84 22.64
CA GLY A 102 -27.73 29.16 21.71
C GLY A 102 -26.40 29.36 22.43
N ARG A 103 -26.11 28.55 23.47
CA ARG A 103 -24.91 28.72 24.31
C ARG A 103 -24.05 27.46 24.33
N LEU A 104 -22.77 27.62 23.96
CA LEU A 104 -21.74 26.61 24.09
C LEU A 104 -21.04 26.73 25.46
N TYR A 105 -20.97 25.62 26.17
CA TYR A 105 -20.18 25.45 27.39
C TYR A 105 -18.99 24.55 27.06
N TYR A 106 -17.79 24.88 27.55
CA TYR A 106 -16.57 24.10 27.30
C TYR A 106 -15.72 24.10 28.57
N MET A 107 -15.22 22.92 28.97
CA MET A 107 -14.28 22.75 30.06
C MET A 107 -12.85 22.78 29.48
N PRO A 108 -12.08 23.86 29.65
CA PRO A 108 -10.80 24.02 28.94
C PRO A 108 -9.77 22.98 29.37
N MET A 109 -8.93 22.55 28.43
CA MET A 109 -7.78 21.71 28.74
C MET A 109 -6.80 22.43 29.69
N PRO A 110 -6.04 21.71 30.53
CA PRO A 110 -5.03 22.35 31.38
C PRO A 110 -4.04 23.22 30.58
N GLY A 111 -3.98 24.51 30.90
CA GLY A 111 -3.12 25.49 30.22
C GLY A 111 -3.79 26.24 29.06
N GLU A 112 -5.04 25.89 28.71
CA GLU A 112 -5.80 26.60 27.68
C GLU A 112 -6.47 27.86 28.24
N ALA A 113 -6.17 29.01 27.63
CA ALA A 113 -6.77 30.28 27.98
C ALA A 113 -7.90 30.62 27.00
N LEU A 114 -9.16 30.53 27.47
CA LEU A 114 -10.34 30.83 26.66
C LEU A 114 -10.35 32.23 26.05
N SER A 115 -9.70 33.21 26.67
CA SER A 115 -9.59 34.57 26.15
C SER A 115 -8.82 34.68 24.83
N SER A 116 -8.04 33.64 24.48
CA SER A 116 -7.22 33.57 23.27
C SER A 116 -7.39 32.25 22.50
N ALA A 117 -8.34 31.41 22.91
CA ALA A 117 -8.61 30.15 22.24
C ALA A 117 -9.30 30.41 20.88
N GLU A 118 -8.87 29.68 19.86
CA GLU A 118 -9.56 29.63 18.57
C GLU A 118 -10.60 28.50 18.63
N VAL A 119 -11.88 28.87 18.58
CA VAL A 119 -13.00 27.93 18.66
C VAL A 119 -13.71 27.94 17.31
N MET A 120 -13.74 26.78 16.65
CA MET A 120 -14.36 26.58 15.34
C MET A 120 -15.64 25.77 15.50
N ALA A 121 -16.76 26.29 14.98
CA ALA A 121 -18.00 25.54 14.84
C ALA A 121 -18.31 25.36 13.34
N PRO A 122 -18.45 24.13 12.85
CA PRO A 122 -18.77 23.88 11.45
C PRO A 122 -20.22 24.30 11.11
N ASP A 123 -20.42 24.77 9.88
CA ASP A 123 -21.74 25.21 9.37
C ASP A 123 -22.11 24.57 8.02
N LEU A 124 -21.11 24.09 7.26
CA LEU A 124 -21.33 23.51 5.93
C LEU A 124 -21.28 21.98 5.97
N ASP A 125 -22.25 21.34 5.30
CA ASP A 125 -22.25 19.89 5.11
C ASP A 125 -21.16 19.43 4.14
N GLN A 126 -20.92 20.21 3.09
CA GLN A 126 -19.95 19.90 2.03
C GLN A 126 -19.16 21.16 1.68
N LEU A 127 -17.84 21.01 1.55
CA LEU A 127 -16.90 22.10 1.27
C LEU A 127 -16.70 22.33 -0.23
N LEU A 128 -16.76 21.28 -1.04
CA LEU A 128 -16.60 21.38 -2.49
C LEU A 128 -17.42 20.31 -3.23
N ILE A 129 -18.19 20.74 -4.23
CA ILE A 129 -19.02 19.84 -5.03
C ILE A 129 -18.71 20.02 -6.52
N PHE A 130 -18.24 18.95 -7.16
CA PHE A 130 -18.20 18.81 -8.61
C PHE A 130 -19.49 18.11 -9.06
N LYS A 131 -20.37 18.85 -9.72
CA LYS A 131 -21.71 18.36 -10.10
C LYS A 131 -21.91 18.35 -11.61
N GLY A 132 -21.70 17.19 -12.23
CA GLY A 132 -22.16 16.89 -13.59
C GLY A 132 -23.48 16.10 -13.60
N GLU A 133 -23.95 15.77 -14.81
CA GLU A 133 -25.17 14.99 -15.05
C GLU A 133 -24.87 13.89 -16.09
N PRO A 134 -24.55 12.67 -15.64
CA PRO A 134 -23.96 11.64 -16.50
C PRO A 134 -24.89 11.15 -17.62
N LEU A 135 -26.20 11.07 -17.35
CA LEU A 135 -27.22 10.65 -18.34
C LEU A 135 -27.37 11.66 -19.49
N PHE A 136 -27.13 12.94 -19.22
CA PHE A 136 -27.09 13.99 -20.25
C PHE A 136 -25.70 14.20 -20.85
N ARG A 137 -24.72 13.36 -20.46
CA ARG A 137 -23.32 13.46 -20.87
C ARG A 137 -22.69 14.82 -20.51
N ASN A 138 -23.20 15.47 -19.48
CA ASN A 138 -22.65 16.70 -18.92
C ASN A 138 -21.66 16.30 -17.82
N TYR A 139 -20.37 16.59 -18.01
CA TYR A 139 -19.32 16.14 -17.09
C TYR A 139 -18.45 17.30 -16.67
N VAL A 140 -18.01 17.29 -15.41
CA VAL A 140 -16.98 18.22 -14.93
C VAL A 140 -15.61 17.63 -15.22
N ARG A 141 -14.72 18.37 -15.89
CA ARG A 141 -13.45 17.81 -16.39
C ARG A 141 -12.24 18.71 -16.20
N HIS A 142 -11.07 18.09 -16.13
CA HIS A 142 -9.76 18.75 -16.18
C HIS A 142 -9.52 19.77 -15.05
N ILE A 143 -9.96 19.45 -13.83
CA ILE A 143 -9.71 20.25 -12.62
C ILE A 143 -8.73 19.50 -11.73
N HIS A 144 -7.64 20.17 -11.36
CA HIS A 144 -6.57 19.61 -10.57
C HIS A 144 -6.31 20.50 -9.34
N LEU A 145 -6.64 19.98 -8.17
CA LEU A 145 -6.42 20.65 -6.88
C LEU A 145 -5.10 20.16 -6.28
N ARG A 146 -4.27 21.10 -5.83
CA ARG A 146 -2.97 20.78 -5.25
C ARG A 146 -2.64 21.68 -4.07
N GLY A 147 -2.13 21.11 -2.97
CA GLY A 147 -1.61 21.87 -1.83
C GLY A 147 -2.68 22.65 -1.06
N LEU A 148 -3.95 22.23 -1.14
CA LEU A 148 -5.06 22.88 -0.44
C LEU A 148 -5.38 22.16 0.88
N THR A 149 -5.96 22.90 1.82
CA THR A 149 -6.56 22.34 3.04
C THR A 149 -8.07 22.46 2.98
N PHE A 150 -8.77 21.35 3.19
CA PHE A 150 -10.23 21.28 3.39
C PHE A 150 -10.47 20.94 4.85
N ALA A 151 -11.19 21.81 5.58
CA ALA A 151 -11.42 21.62 7.00
C ALA A 151 -12.77 22.14 7.49
N HIS A 152 -13.21 21.61 8.63
CA HIS A 152 -14.34 22.09 9.42
C HIS A 152 -15.69 22.02 8.70
N ASN A 153 -16.08 20.82 8.26
CA ASN A 153 -17.45 20.52 7.87
C ASN A 153 -18.13 19.69 8.99
N ASP A 154 -19.46 19.66 9.04
CA ASP A 154 -20.23 18.72 9.86
C ASP A 154 -21.31 18.06 9.03
N VAL A 155 -22.07 17.10 9.55
CA VAL A 155 -23.24 16.54 8.88
C VAL A 155 -24.37 16.34 9.87
N PHE A 156 -25.54 16.87 9.56
CA PHE A 156 -26.78 16.44 10.20
C PHE A 156 -27.44 15.33 9.38
N LEU A 157 -27.66 14.17 10.00
CA LEU A 157 -28.43 13.10 9.38
C LEU A 157 -29.86 13.57 9.10
N ALA A 158 -30.47 13.00 8.06
CA ALA A 158 -31.85 13.34 7.72
C ALA A 158 -32.81 13.00 8.88
N PRO A 159 -33.88 13.78 9.12
CA PRO A 159 -34.83 13.46 10.18
C PRO A 159 -35.38 12.03 10.07
N GLY A 160 -35.20 11.23 11.14
CA GLY A 160 -35.61 9.82 11.19
C GLY A 160 -34.54 8.81 10.74
N ASP A 161 -33.38 9.26 10.26
CA ASP A 161 -32.21 8.43 9.97
C ASP A 161 -31.30 8.36 11.22
N PRO A 162 -31.15 7.19 11.87
CA PRO A 162 -30.24 7.00 12.99
C PRO A 162 -28.78 6.77 12.55
N GLY A 163 -28.48 6.68 11.25
CA GLY A 163 -27.11 6.50 10.75
C GLY A 163 -26.58 5.07 10.84
N ASP A 164 -27.37 4.08 11.28
CA ASP A 164 -26.97 2.67 11.49
C ASP A 164 -26.89 1.81 10.21
N HIS A 165 -26.72 2.53 9.11
CA HIS A 165 -26.42 2.01 7.78
C HIS A 165 -25.07 1.31 7.72
N PHE A 166 -24.94 0.38 6.76
CA PHE A 166 -23.65 -0.23 6.48
C PHE A 166 -22.62 0.85 6.10
N ALA A 167 -21.46 0.80 6.74
CA ALA A 167 -20.35 1.71 6.49
C ALA A 167 -20.68 3.20 6.64
N ALA A 168 -21.75 3.56 7.36
CA ALA A 168 -22.27 4.94 7.40
C ALA A 168 -22.48 5.53 5.98
N ASP A 169 -23.00 4.74 5.03
CA ASP A 169 -23.12 5.11 3.61
C ASP A 169 -24.11 6.24 3.30
N THR A 170 -24.85 6.73 4.30
CA THR A 170 -25.67 7.95 4.23
C THR A 170 -24.89 9.22 4.55
N VAL A 171 -23.72 9.11 5.19
CA VAL A 171 -22.86 10.26 5.47
C VAL A 171 -22.16 10.71 4.18
N PRO A 172 -22.36 11.97 3.72
CA PRO A 172 -21.76 12.47 2.50
C PRO A 172 -20.25 12.69 2.65
N GLY A 173 -19.58 13.03 1.56
CA GLY A 173 -18.19 13.50 1.60
C GLY A 173 -18.09 15.03 1.69
N ALA A 174 -17.11 15.55 2.43
CA ALA A 174 -16.78 16.98 2.45
C ALA A 174 -16.43 17.48 1.04
N VAL A 175 -15.75 16.65 0.23
CA VAL A 175 -15.57 16.87 -1.21
C VAL A 175 -16.38 15.84 -2.00
N LYS A 176 -17.37 16.29 -2.76
CA LYS A 176 -18.26 15.42 -3.55
C LYS A 176 -18.02 15.54 -5.04
N ILE A 177 -17.97 14.41 -5.74
CA ILE A 177 -17.78 14.34 -7.19
C ILE A 177 -18.88 13.47 -7.81
N ILE A 178 -19.70 14.07 -8.68
CA ILE A 178 -20.69 13.39 -9.52
C ILE A 178 -20.34 13.68 -10.98
N ALA A 179 -20.24 12.64 -11.81
CA ALA A 179 -19.88 12.75 -13.23
C ALA A 179 -18.59 13.56 -13.49
N GLY A 180 -17.59 13.40 -12.61
CA GLY A 180 -16.25 13.99 -12.78
C GLY A 180 -15.38 13.15 -13.72
N ARG A 181 -14.60 13.78 -14.61
CA ARG A 181 -13.60 13.07 -15.42
C ARG A 181 -12.27 13.79 -15.49
N ASP A 182 -11.17 13.04 -15.46
CA ASP A 182 -9.83 13.61 -15.61
C ASP A 182 -9.55 14.68 -14.54
N LEU A 183 -9.88 14.38 -13.27
CA LEU A 183 -9.67 15.28 -12.13
C LEU A 183 -8.58 14.73 -11.21
N SER A 184 -7.96 15.60 -10.44
CA SER A 184 -7.07 15.15 -9.36
C SER A 184 -7.12 16.01 -8.11
N ILE A 185 -6.95 15.38 -6.95
CA ILE A 185 -6.67 16.04 -5.67
C ILE A 185 -5.34 15.48 -5.17
N GLN A 186 -4.32 16.34 -5.10
CA GLN A 186 -2.95 15.92 -4.84
C GLN A 186 -2.27 16.77 -3.79
N ASP A 187 -1.44 16.18 -2.94
CA ASP A 187 -0.66 16.93 -1.94
C ASP A 187 -1.55 17.83 -1.04
N CYS A 188 -2.82 17.46 -0.81
CA CYS A 188 -3.78 18.23 -0.01
C CYS A 188 -3.92 17.69 1.41
N ALA A 189 -4.42 18.52 2.32
CA ALA A 189 -4.88 18.12 3.65
C ALA A 189 -6.42 18.15 3.71
N LEU A 190 -7.03 17.08 4.24
CA LEU A 190 -8.46 17.01 4.53
C LEU A 190 -8.58 16.68 6.02
N GLN A 191 -8.99 17.65 6.83
CA GLN A 191 -8.84 17.56 8.28
C GLN A 191 -9.99 18.17 9.08
N HIS A 192 -10.28 17.62 10.26
CA HIS A 192 -11.34 18.13 11.15
C HIS A 192 -12.70 18.15 10.42
N LEU A 193 -13.10 16.99 9.92
CA LEU A 193 -14.29 16.82 9.08
C LEU A 193 -15.31 15.94 9.80
N GLY A 194 -16.56 16.38 9.95
CA GLY A 194 -17.61 15.55 10.56
C GLY A 194 -18.14 14.44 9.63
N SER A 195 -17.73 14.42 8.37
CA SER A 195 -18.28 13.56 7.31
C SER A 195 -17.28 12.50 6.80
N TYR A 196 -17.50 11.92 5.61
CA TYR A 196 -16.41 11.31 4.85
C TYR A 196 -15.50 12.39 4.25
N ALA A 197 -14.21 12.14 4.04
CA ALA A 197 -13.37 13.19 3.44
C ALA A 197 -13.69 13.43 1.95
N VAL A 198 -13.85 12.35 1.16
CA VAL A 198 -14.16 12.41 -0.27
C VAL A 198 -15.26 11.42 -0.64
N GLU A 199 -16.23 11.87 -1.43
CA GLU A 199 -17.32 11.07 -1.97
C GLU A 199 -17.32 11.14 -3.52
N VAL A 200 -17.26 9.98 -4.17
CA VAL A 200 -17.35 9.84 -5.63
C VAL A 200 -18.59 9.03 -5.99
N ARG A 201 -19.39 9.57 -6.91
CA ARG A 201 -20.67 9.01 -7.35
C ARG A 201 -20.72 8.84 -8.87
N ASP A 202 -21.88 8.40 -9.34
CA ASP A 202 -22.24 8.02 -10.70
C ASP A 202 -21.50 8.74 -11.84
N GLY A 203 -21.05 7.93 -12.80
CA GLY A 203 -20.47 8.38 -14.07
C GLY A 203 -19.09 9.01 -13.97
N SER A 204 -18.46 8.95 -12.80
CA SER A 204 -17.13 9.50 -12.56
C SER A 204 -16.02 8.56 -13.03
N ARG A 205 -15.01 9.08 -13.75
CA ARG A 205 -13.94 8.25 -14.31
C ARG A 205 -12.59 8.95 -14.37
N ARG A 206 -11.49 8.21 -14.22
CA ARG A 206 -10.11 8.75 -14.31
C ARG A 206 -9.91 9.88 -13.31
N LEU A 207 -10.06 9.54 -12.03
CA LEU A 207 -9.80 10.47 -10.93
C LEU A 207 -8.55 10.01 -10.18
N LEU A 208 -7.66 10.96 -9.85
CA LEU A 208 -6.44 10.69 -9.10
C LEU A 208 -6.47 11.40 -7.74
N PHE A 209 -6.44 10.62 -6.67
CA PHE A 209 -6.24 11.10 -5.31
C PHE A 209 -4.86 10.65 -4.85
N SER A 210 -3.89 11.57 -4.80
CA SER A 210 -2.52 11.18 -4.43
C SER A 210 -1.81 12.05 -3.41
N ARG A 211 -1.03 11.42 -2.52
CA ARG A 211 -0.21 12.13 -1.51
C ARG A 211 -1.02 13.07 -0.62
N ASN A 212 -2.30 12.78 -0.40
CA ASN A 212 -3.13 13.55 0.50
C ASN A 212 -2.98 13.05 1.95
N ARG A 213 -3.12 13.97 2.89
CA ARG A 213 -3.23 13.68 4.32
C ARG A 213 -4.67 13.84 4.77
N ILE A 214 -5.28 12.77 5.25
CA ILE A 214 -6.66 12.76 5.75
C ILE A 214 -6.62 12.43 7.23
N THR A 215 -7.17 13.32 8.06
CA THR A 215 -7.05 13.23 9.51
C THR A 215 -8.26 13.75 10.26
N ASP A 216 -8.56 13.14 11.41
CA ASP A 216 -9.62 13.63 12.29
C ASP A 216 -10.96 13.77 11.55
N VAL A 217 -11.51 12.62 11.19
CA VAL A 217 -12.66 12.48 10.31
C VAL A 217 -13.78 11.70 11.00
N GLY A 218 -14.98 12.25 10.97
CA GLY A 218 -16.18 11.75 11.62
C GLY A 218 -16.59 10.39 11.06
N ALA A 219 -16.56 10.21 9.74
CA ALA A 219 -16.72 8.92 9.09
C ALA A 219 -15.39 8.43 8.48
N GLY A 220 -15.36 8.08 7.20
CA GLY A 220 -14.20 7.49 6.55
C GLY A 220 -13.41 8.42 5.62
N GLY A 221 -12.35 7.90 5.00
CA GLY A 221 -11.52 8.68 4.07
C GLY A 221 -12.18 8.86 2.71
N PHE A 222 -12.38 7.75 2.00
CA PHE A 222 -12.95 7.76 0.64
C PHE A 222 -14.20 6.90 0.57
N PHE A 223 -15.26 7.44 0.00
CA PHE A 223 -16.47 6.70 -0.35
C PHE A 223 -16.70 6.79 -1.87
N ILE A 224 -16.53 5.66 -2.57
CA ILE A 224 -16.72 5.54 -4.01
C ILE A 224 -17.89 4.61 -4.33
N THR A 225 -18.83 5.10 -5.13
CA THR A 225 -19.88 4.28 -5.72
C THR A 225 -20.32 4.79 -7.09
N GLY A 226 -21.23 4.07 -7.72
CA GLY A 226 -21.72 4.34 -9.06
C GLY A 226 -22.96 3.51 -9.39
N GLY A 227 -23.29 3.46 -10.68
CA GLY A 227 -24.36 2.59 -11.18
C GLY A 227 -24.12 1.11 -10.82
N ARG A 228 -25.17 0.45 -10.35
CA ARG A 228 -25.19 -1.00 -10.05
C ARG A 228 -25.02 -1.83 -11.32
N ALA A 229 -24.76 -3.13 -11.15
CA ALA A 229 -24.77 -4.06 -12.26
C ALA A 229 -26.09 -3.97 -13.04
N GLY A 230 -26.01 -3.84 -14.37
CA GLY A 230 -27.17 -3.67 -15.24
C GLY A 230 -27.74 -2.25 -15.34
N SER A 231 -27.17 -1.28 -14.60
CA SER A 231 -27.50 0.14 -14.78
C SER A 231 -26.99 0.67 -16.13
N ASP A 232 -27.46 1.86 -16.54
CA ASP A 232 -26.93 2.53 -17.73
C ASP A 232 -25.41 2.72 -17.63
N SER A 233 -24.69 2.38 -18.71
CA SER A 233 -23.23 2.51 -18.80
C SER A 233 -22.70 3.93 -18.50
N LEU A 234 -23.53 4.95 -18.67
CA LEU A 234 -23.19 6.34 -18.34
C LEU A 234 -23.07 6.57 -16.83
N LEU A 235 -23.73 5.76 -16.01
CA LEU A 235 -23.65 5.80 -14.54
C LEU A 235 -22.45 5.03 -13.98
N THR A 236 -21.76 4.23 -14.80
CA THR A 236 -20.60 3.46 -14.34
C THR A 236 -19.46 4.37 -13.88
N THR A 237 -19.06 4.16 -12.63
CA THR A 237 -17.86 4.75 -12.02
C THR A 237 -16.69 3.77 -12.15
N SER A 238 -15.55 4.24 -12.65
CA SER A 238 -14.38 3.38 -12.88
C SER A 238 -13.07 4.15 -12.96
N ASN A 239 -11.93 3.45 -12.90
CA ASN A 239 -10.61 4.06 -13.07
C ASN A 239 -10.34 5.18 -12.06
N ILE A 240 -10.65 4.91 -10.80
CA ILE A 240 -10.29 5.77 -9.68
C ILE A 240 -8.97 5.26 -9.09
N GLU A 241 -8.00 6.17 -8.95
CA GLU A 241 -6.69 5.89 -8.38
C GLU A 241 -6.57 6.61 -7.03
N ILE A 242 -6.51 5.83 -5.94
CA ILE A 242 -6.23 6.32 -4.59
C ILE A 242 -4.83 5.81 -4.25
N VAL A 243 -3.83 6.68 -4.37
CA VAL A 243 -2.42 6.28 -4.26
C VAL A 243 -1.58 7.16 -3.34
N ASP A 244 -0.69 6.56 -2.55
CA ASP A 244 0.25 7.29 -1.70
C ASP A 244 -0.41 8.21 -0.64
N ASN A 245 -1.66 7.96 -0.23
CA ASN A 245 -2.34 8.78 0.77
C ASN A 245 -2.08 8.27 2.20
N GLN A 246 -2.12 9.19 3.16
CA GLN A 246 -2.04 8.90 4.59
C GLN A 246 -3.37 9.23 5.25
N LEU A 247 -4.08 8.21 5.74
CA LEU A 247 -5.37 8.33 6.40
C LEU A 247 -5.21 7.90 7.86
N TYR A 248 -5.55 8.79 8.81
CA TYR A 248 -5.49 8.45 10.23
C TYR A 248 -6.56 9.17 11.04
N GLN A 249 -6.90 8.65 12.22
CA GLN A 249 -7.95 9.20 13.07
C GLN A 249 -9.32 9.26 12.37
N LEU A 250 -9.86 8.10 12.03
CA LEU A 250 -11.08 7.97 11.22
C LEU A 250 -12.22 7.30 12.01
N GLY A 251 -13.47 7.58 11.63
CA GLY A 251 -14.67 7.03 12.24
C GLY A 251 -14.96 7.64 13.60
N ARG A 252 -14.66 8.93 13.81
CA ARG A 252 -14.71 9.60 15.11
C ARG A 252 -16.11 9.99 15.59
N ILE A 253 -17.09 10.02 14.69
CA ILE A 253 -18.50 10.31 14.98
C ILE A 253 -19.35 9.12 14.53
N TYR A 254 -19.17 8.70 13.28
CA TYR A 254 -19.82 7.56 12.67
C TYR A 254 -18.87 6.37 12.66
N TYR A 255 -19.02 5.50 13.65
CA TYR A 255 -18.00 4.50 13.99
C TYR A 255 -17.90 3.39 12.94
N ALA A 256 -18.98 3.17 12.18
CA ALA A 256 -19.01 2.29 11.02
C ALA A 256 -18.21 2.83 9.81
N GLY A 257 -17.71 4.06 9.85
CA GLY A 257 -16.95 4.67 8.75
C GLY A 257 -15.76 3.82 8.31
N ILE A 258 -15.50 3.77 7.00
CA ILE A 258 -14.45 2.93 6.40
C ILE A 258 -13.33 3.79 5.83
N GLY A 259 -12.06 3.37 6.00
CA GLY A 259 -10.92 4.11 5.48
C GLY A 259 -11.04 4.39 3.97
N ILE A 260 -11.20 3.33 3.18
CA ILE A 260 -11.50 3.39 1.73
C ILE A 260 -12.64 2.42 1.40
N LEU A 261 -13.80 2.95 1.01
CA LEU A 261 -15.00 2.21 0.63
C LEU A 261 -15.22 2.30 -0.89
N ILE A 262 -15.30 1.16 -1.57
CA ILE A 262 -15.75 1.04 -2.96
C ILE A 262 -16.96 0.11 -3.00
N MET A 263 -18.14 0.61 -3.36
CA MET A 263 -19.36 -0.21 -3.43
C MET A 263 -19.65 -0.72 -4.85
N HIS A 264 -19.95 0.18 -5.79
CA HIS A 264 -20.32 -0.16 -7.17
C HIS A 264 -19.39 0.52 -8.19
N ALA A 265 -18.10 0.19 -8.16
CA ALA A 265 -17.12 0.70 -9.13
C ALA A 265 -16.04 -0.34 -9.48
N SER A 266 -15.52 -0.24 -10.70
CA SER A 266 -14.59 -1.22 -11.29
C SER A 266 -13.29 -0.58 -11.80
N ASN A 267 -12.28 -1.40 -12.05
CA ASN A 267 -11.01 -0.97 -12.64
C ASN A 267 -10.30 0.11 -11.81
N ASN A 268 -10.46 0.08 -10.49
CA ASN A 268 -9.85 1.04 -9.58
C ASN A 268 -8.50 0.53 -9.06
N VAL A 269 -7.63 1.46 -8.67
CA VAL A 269 -6.34 1.17 -8.05
C VAL A 269 -6.31 1.83 -6.67
N ILE A 270 -6.26 1.01 -5.63
CA ILE A 270 -6.03 1.43 -4.25
C ILE A 270 -4.63 0.94 -3.91
N ALA A 271 -3.63 1.82 -4.02
CA ALA A 271 -2.25 1.40 -3.87
C ALA A 271 -1.37 2.30 -3.02
N HIS A 272 -0.41 1.71 -2.29
CA HIS A 272 0.55 2.47 -1.50
C HIS A 272 -0.11 3.43 -0.47
N ASN A 273 -1.29 3.13 0.06
CA ASN A 273 -1.87 3.98 1.12
C ASN A 273 -1.45 3.50 2.51
N GLU A 274 -1.38 4.43 3.46
CA GLU A 274 -1.28 4.14 4.89
C GLU A 274 -2.64 4.45 5.53
N ILE A 275 -3.26 3.46 6.17
CA ILE A 275 -4.49 3.62 6.94
C ILE A 275 -4.21 3.18 8.37
N LYS A 276 -4.33 4.09 9.33
CA LYS A 276 -4.14 3.75 10.74
C LYS A 276 -5.14 4.43 11.65
N ASP A 277 -5.30 3.90 12.85
CA ASP A 277 -6.11 4.54 13.89
C ASP A 277 -7.56 4.81 13.43
N LEU A 278 -8.27 3.71 13.18
CA LEU A 278 -9.64 3.68 12.66
C LEU A 278 -10.52 2.75 13.49
N TYR A 279 -11.78 3.10 13.75
CA TYR A 279 -12.71 2.30 14.58
C TYR A 279 -13.37 1.11 13.87
N TYR A 280 -13.20 0.97 12.56
CA TYR A 280 -13.79 -0.12 11.79
C TYR A 280 -12.87 -0.63 10.66
N THR A 281 -13.41 -0.92 9.46
CA THR A 281 -12.71 -1.57 8.34
C THR A 281 -11.76 -0.63 7.60
N GLY A 282 -10.52 -1.08 7.34
CA GLY A 282 -9.53 -0.31 6.60
C GLY A 282 -9.93 -0.06 5.14
N ILE A 283 -10.07 -1.14 4.37
CA ILE A 283 -10.49 -1.10 2.95
C ILE A 283 -11.66 -2.05 2.74
N SER A 284 -12.74 -1.59 2.11
CA SER A 284 -13.90 -2.40 1.73
C SER A 284 -14.19 -2.27 0.24
N VAL A 285 -14.31 -3.40 -0.47
CA VAL A 285 -14.58 -3.43 -1.92
C VAL A 285 -15.74 -4.38 -2.26
N GLY A 286 -16.77 -3.83 -2.88
CA GLY A 286 -18.01 -4.49 -3.25
C GLY A 286 -19.16 -4.22 -2.29
N GLN A 287 -20.38 -4.49 -2.74
CA GLN A 287 -21.61 -4.32 -1.95
C GLN A 287 -22.71 -5.34 -2.28
N GLU A 288 -22.46 -6.30 -3.18
CA GLU A 288 -23.51 -7.24 -3.59
C GLU A 288 -23.51 -8.46 -2.67
N TRP A 289 -24.49 -8.55 -1.77
CA TRP A 289 -24.66 -9.74 -0.92
C TRP A 289 -25.05 -10.97 -1.74
N GLY A 290 -24.22 -12.00 -1.62
CA GLY A 290 -24.39 -13.28 -2.30
C GLY A 290 -23.90 -13.26 -3.74
N TYR A 291 -24.46 -14.14 -4.57
CA TYR A 291 -23.97 -14.38 -5.94
C TYR A 291 -24.67 -13.53 -7.00
N LYS A 292 -25.10 -12.32 -6.64
CA LYS A 292 -25.73 -11.40 -7.60
C LYS A 292 -24.69 -10.77 -8.53
N PRO A 293 -25.08 -10.36 -9.75
CA PRO A 293 -24.19 -9.59 -10.61
C PRO A 293 -23.67 -8.35 -9.89
N SER A 294 -22.37 -8.10 -9.99
CA SER A 294 -21.67 -7.01 -9.31
C SER A 294 -21.05 -6.02 -10.28
N ALA A 295 -21.05 -4.74 -9.91
CA ALA A 295 -20.33 -3.67 -10.59
C ALA A 295 -18.89 -3.47 -10.06
N ALA A 296 -18.52 -4.20 -8.99
CA ALA A 296 -17.20 -4.13 -8.37
C ALA A 296 -16.33 -5.30 -8.81
N PHE A 297 -15.63 -5.11 -9.93
CA PHE A 297 -14.72 -6.10 -10.52
C PHE A 297 -13.44 -5.44 -11.02
N ASN A 298 -12.41 -6.24 -11.25
CA ASN A 298 -11.09 -5.79 -11.71
C ASN A 298 -10.50 -4.65 -10.85
N ASN A 299 -10.74 -4.68 -9.54
CA ASN A 299 -10.16 -3.70 -8.61
C ASN A 299 -8.81 -4.20 -8.09
N LYS A 300 -7.83 -3.30 -7.95
CA LYS A 300 -6.49 -3.62 -7.47
C LYS A 300 -6.31 -3.02 -6.09
N ILE A 301 -6.14 -3.85 -5.06
CA ILE A 301 -5.84 -3.44 -3.68
C ILE A 301 -4.40 -3.88 -3.38
N GLU A 302 -3.44 -2.98 -3.57
CA GLU A 302 -2.02 -3.34 -3.67
C GLU A 302 -1.09 -2.49 -2.81
N TYR A 303 -0.08 -3.08 -2.16
CA TYR A 303 0.95 -2.31 -1.44
C TYR A 303 0.41 -1.38 -0.34
N ASN A 304 -0.79 -1.61 0.21
CA ASN A 304 -1.33 -0.78 1.30
C ASN A 304 -0.82 -1.26 2.66
N HIS A 305 -0.62 -0.32 3.58
CA HIS A 305 -0.33 -0.61 4.98
C HIS A 305 -1.53 -0.22 5.84
N ILE A 306 -2.14 -1.20 6.48
CA ILE A 306 -3.31 -1.05 7.36
C ILE A 306 -2.91 -1.49 8.77
N GLU A 307 -3.06 -0.59 9.74
CA GLU A 307 -2.67 -0.82 11.14
C GLU A 307 -3.72 -0.27 12.12
N ASN A 308 -3.90 -0.93 13.26
CA ASN A 308 -4.72 -0.42 14.37
C ASN A 308 -6.15 -0.04 13.93
N ALA A 309 -6.80 -0.99 13.25
CA ALA A 309 -8.17 -0.87 12.78
C ALA A 309 -9.14 -1.67 13.69
N GLY A 310 -10.34 -1.13 13.90
CA GLY A 310 -11.39 -1.69 14.75
C GLY A 310 -11.34 -1.24 16.22
N GLN A 311 -10.14 -1.20 16.81
CA GLN A 311 -9.87 -0.71 18.18
C GLN A 311 -10.77 -1.27 19.30
N GLY A 312 -11.46 -2.39 19.08
CA GLY A 312 -12.41 -2.91 20.07
C GLY A 312 -13.74 -2.15 20.13
N VAL A 313 -14.06 -1.30 19.14
CA VAL A 313 -15.29 -0.50 19.11
C VAL A 313 -16.45 -1.32 18.54
N LEU A 314 -16.34 -1.73 17.27
CA LEU A 314 -17.35 -2.53 16.56
C LEU A 314 -16.86 -3.98 16.35
N SER A 315 -17.71 -4.81 15.72
CA SER A 315 -17.53 -6.23 15.39
C SER A 315 -17.71 -6.49 13.90
N ASP A 316 -17.44 -7.73 13.44
CA ASP A 316 -17.65 -8.19 12.05
C ASP A 316 -16.93 -7.36 10.96
N MET A 317 -15.60 -7.23 11.09
CA MET A 317 -14.79 -6.45 10.17
C MET A 317 -13.49 -7.13 9.75
N GLY A 318 -12.93 -6.63 8.64
CA GLY A 318 -11.60 -6.95 8.15
C GLY A 318 -10.67 -5.74 8.13
N GLY A 319 -9.36 -5.96 8.11
CA GLY A 319 -8.43 -4.94 7.64
C GLY A 319 -8.69 -4.62 6.16
N ILE A 320 -8.83 -5.68 5.35
CA ILE A 320 -9.35 -5.64 3.99
C ILE A 320 -10.59 -6.53 3.92
N TYR A 321 -11.70 -5.99 3.46
CA TYR A 321 -13.00 -6.62 3.33
C TYR A 321 -13.46 -6.65 1.86
N THR A 322 -14.05 -7.75 1.41
CA THR A 322 -14.67 -7.85 0.09
C THR A 322 -16.07 -8.44 0.14
N LEU A 323 -16.92 -8.05 -0.80
CA LEU A 323 -18.31 -8.51 -0.87
C LEU A 323 -18.81 -8.68 -2.32
N GLY A 324 -19.37 -9.86 -2.63
CA GLY A 324 -19.94 -10.19 -3.93
C GLY A 324 -18.96 -10.67 -5.01
N ILE A 325 -19.49 -11.02 -6.19
CA ILE A 325 -18.70 -11.57 -7.30
C ILE A 325 -17.75 -10.49 -7.86
N SER A 326 -16.44 -10.74 -7.89
CA SER A 326 -15.44 -9.70 -8.19
C SER A 326 -14.28 -10.22 -9.07
N PRO A 327 -14.55 -10.79 -10.26
CA PRO A 327 -13.51 -11.34 -11.13
C PRO A 327 -12.45 -10.31 -11.50
N GLY A 328 -11.20 -10.77 -11.61
CA GLY A 328 -10.05 -9.91 -11.90
C GLY A 328 -9.61 -9.02 -10.73
N THR A 329 -10.34 -9.02 -9.61
CA THR A 329 -9.93 -8.28 -8.42
C THR A 329 -8.73 -8.95 -7.76
N THR A 330 -7.76 -8.14 -7.36
CA THR A 330 -6.51 -8.59 -6.73
C THR A 330 -6.31 -7.89 -5.40
N VAL A 331 -5.95 -8.66 -4.38
CA VAL A 331 -5.51 -8.18 -3.07
C VAL A 331 -4.08 -8.65 -2.89
N ARG A 332 -3.10 -7.78 -3.16
CA ARG A 332 -1.69 -8.21 -3.13
C ARG A 332 -0.70 -7.26 -2.50
N ASN A 333 0.38 -7.81 -1.97
CA ASN A 333 1.46 -7.00 -1.37
C ASN A 333 1.00 -6.05 -0.26
N ASN A 334 -0.12 -6.31 0.42
CA ASN A 334 -0.57 -5.47 1.53
C ASN A 334 0.05 -5.94 2.86
N ARG A 335 0.26 -5.00 3.78
CA ARG A 335 0.62 -5.28 5.17
C ARG A 335 -0.57 -4.91 6.06
N VAL A 336 -1.14 -5.89 6.75
CA VAL A 336 -2.33 -5.71 7.59
C VAL A 336 -2.07 -6.22 8.99
N HIS A 337 -2.17 -5.36 10.01
CA HIS A 337 -1.96 -5.79 11.39
C HIS A 337 -2.68 -4.98 12.46
N ASN A 338 -2.69 -5.53 13.67
CA ASN A 338 -3.35 -4.97 14.85
C ASN A 338 -4.86 -4.74 14.58
N ILE A 339 -5.55 -5.81 14.15
CA ILE A 339 -6.97 -5.75 13.80
C ILE A 339 -7.81 -6.31 14.95
N TYR A 340 -8.58 -5.45 15.61
CA TYR A 340 -9.26 -5.76 16.87
C TYR A 340 -10.70 -5.30 16.89
N THR A 341 -11.60 -6.20 17.24
CA THR A 341 -13.03 -5.91 17.42
C THR A 341 -13.48 -6.03 18.87
N HIS A 342 -14.68 -5.52 19.17
CA HIS A 342 -15.33 -5.73 20.47
C HIS A 342 -15.73 -7.20 20.67
N GLY A 343 -16.66 -7.69 19.86
CA GLY A 343 -17.28 -9.01 19.95
C GLY A 343 -16.62 -10.02 19.02
N TYR A 344 -17.35 -10.54 18.04
CA TYR A 344 -16.79 -11.46 17.05
C TYR A 344 -16.10 -10.72 15.89
N GLY A 345 -15.39 -11.45 15.04
CA GLY A 345 -14.67 -10.89 13.90
C GLY A 345 -13.32 -10.25 14.26
N GLY A 346 -12.82 -9.39 13.37
CA GLY A 346 -11.46 -8.85 13.47
C GLY A 346 -10.48 -9.73 12.70
N TRP A 347 -10.69 -9.76 11.38
CA TRP A 347 -9.87 -10.54 10.46
C TRP A 347 -8.89 -9.65 9.71
N GLY A 348 -7.76 -10.20 9.28
CA GLY A 348 -6.84 -9.45 8.44
C GLY A 348 -7.42 -9.21 7.05
N ILE A 349 -7.66 -10.29 6.31
CA ILE A 349 -8.34 -10.28 5.02
C ILE A 349 -9.63 -11.09 5.14
N TYR A 350 -10.75 -10.44 4.87
CA TYR A 350 -12.10 -10.98 5.03
C TYR A 350 -12.85 -10.97 3.70
N THR A 351 -13.03 -12.16 3.12
CA THR A 351 -13.89 -12.36 1.95
C THR A 351 -15.30 -12.77 2.42
N ASP A 352 -16.21 -11.82 2.44
CA ASP A 352 -17.58 -12.00 2.93
C ASP A 352 -18.54 -12.48 1.82
N GLU A 353 -19.84 -12.54 2.12
CA GLU A 353 -20.93 -13.09 1.32
C GLU A 353 -20.76 -12.97 -0.20
N GLY A 354 -20.48 -14.10 -0.86
CA GLY A 354 -20.43 -14.19 -2.32
C GLY A 354 -19.14 -13.70 -2.96
N SER A 355 -18.15 -13.28 -2.17
CA SER A 355 -16.80 -12.93 -2.63
C SER A 355 -16.22 -14.04 -3.51
N SER A 356 -16.08 -13.78 -4.81
CA SER A 356 -15.75 -14.82 -5.79
C SER A 356 -14.79 -14.35 -6.89
N GLY A 357 -13.90 -15.26 -7.32
CA GLY A 357 -12.94 -15.01 -8.39
C GLY A 357 -11.83 -14.01 -8.02
N ILE A 358 -11.50 -13.89 -6.73
CA ILE A 358 -10.51 -12.96 -6.20
C ILE A 358 -9.16 -13.66 -6.04
N LEU A 359 -8.10 -12.98 -6.47
CA LEU A 359 -6.71 -13.39 -6.20
C LEU A 359 -6.16 -12.63 -5.00
N ILE A 360 -5.79 -13.36 -3.94
CA ILE A 360 -5.22 -12.84 -2.71
C ILE A 360 -3.80 -13.37 -2.58
N GLU A 361 -2.79 -12.53 -2.81
CA GLU A 361 -1.40 -13.00 -2.84
C GLU A 361 -0.35 -12.07 -2.27
N LYS A 362 0.76 -12.61 -1.77
CA LYS A 362 1.91 -11.79 -1.33
C LYS A 362 1.56 -10.79 -0.22
N ASN A 363 0.52 -11.03 0.57
CA ASN A 363 0.16 -10.17 1.71
C ASN A 363 0.89 -10.64 2.98
N VAL A 364 1.25 -9.69 3.85
CA VAL A 364 1.78 -9.93 5.19
C VAL A 364 0.73 -9.51 6.20
N VAL A 365 0.12 -10.49 6.87
CA VAL A 365 -1.02 -10.27 7.75
C VAL A 365 -0.71 -10.84 9.13
N TYR A 366 -0.76 -10.00 10.16
CA TYR A 366 -0.44 -10.47 11.51
C TYR A 366 -1.14 -9.71 12.63
N ASP A 367 -1.14 -10.30 13.84
CA ASP A 367 -1.75 -9.71 15.04
C ASP A 367 -3.22 -9.32 14.84
N THR A 368 -4.02 -10.30 14.45
CA THR A 368 -5.47 -10.18 14.24
C THR A 368 -6.22 -10.88 15.37
N LYS A 369 -7.34 -10.31 15.84
CA LYS A 369 -8.15 -10.95 16.88
C LYS A 369 -8.67 -12.33 16.45
N SER A 370 -9.38 -12.42 15.34
CA SER A 370 -10.02 -13.67 14.92
C SER A 370 -9.09 -14.55 14.08
N ALA A 371 -8.68 -14.10 12.89
CA ALA A 371 -7.74 -14.81 12.04
C ALA A 371 -7.10 -13.91 10.98
N GLY A 372 -5.95 -14.33 10.44
CA GLY A 372 -5.30 -13.63 9.35
C GLY A 372 -6.13 -13.66 8.06
N PHE A 373 -6.78 -14.80 7.76
CA PHE A 373 -7.69 -14.95 6.63
C PHE A 373 -9.03 -15.54 7.06
N HIS A 374 -10.12 -15.04 6.49
CA HIS A 374 -11.45 -15.60 6.65
C HIS A 374 -12.26 -15.58 5.36
N GLN A 375 -12.87 -16.73 5.07
CA GLN A 375 -13.91 -16.87 4.05
C GLN A 375 -15.26 -17.07 4.73
N HIS A 376 -16.21 -16.15 4.56
CA HIS A 376 -17.59 -16.41 4.97
C HIS A 376 -18.25 -17.44 4.05
N TYR A 377 -18.56 -17.05 2.81
CA TYR A 377 -18.93 -17.93 1.69
C TYR A 377 -18.62 -17.25 0.36
N GLY A 378 -18.45 -18.02 -0.70
CA GLY A 378 -17.93 -17.52 -1.98
C GLY A 378 -17.41 -18.63 -2.88
N GLN A 379 -16.89 -18.28 -4.04
CA GLN A 379 -16.48 -19.25 -5.06
C GLN A 379 -15.12 -18.93 -5.70
N ASP A 380 -14.31 -19.98 -5.89
CA ASP A 380 -13.09 -19.98 -6.71
C ASP A 380 -12.06 -18.88 -6.37
N ASN A 381 -11.96 -18.49 -5.10
CA ASN A 381 -10.89 -17.57 -4.65
C ASN A 381 -9.54 -18.29 -4.57
N ILE A 382 -8.45 -17.57 -4.85
CA ILE A 382 -7.08 -18.10 -4.77
C ILE A 382 -6.32 -17.30 -3.72
N ILE A 383 -5.88 -17.98 -2.66
CA ILE A 383 -5.09 -17.42 -1.57
C ILE A 383 -3.71 -18.05 -1.65
N ARG A 384 -2.73 -17.29 -2.17
CA ARG A 384 -1.39 -17.84 -2.40
C ARG A 384 -0.23 -16.95 -1.98
N ASN A 385 0.88 -17.54 -1.56
CA ASN A 385 2.11 -16.78 -1.29
C ASN A 385 1.94 -15.67 -0.23
N ASN A 386 1.01 -15.84 0.71
CA ASN A 386 0.80 -14.91 1.82
C ASN A 386 1.53 -15.38 3.08
N ILE A 387 1.80 -14.45 3.99
CA ILE A 387 2.23 -14.71 5.35
C ILE A 387 1.08 -14.37 6.29
N PHE A 388 0.58 -15.37 7.01
CA PHE A 388 -0.42 -15.20 8.07
C PHE A 388 0.21 -15.54 9.41
N ALA A 389 0.25 -14.57 10.33
CA ALA A 389 0.92 -14.78 11.60
C ALA A 389 0.17 -14.26 12.82
N PHE A 390 0.39 -14.89 13.96
CA PHE A 390 -0.08 -14.39 15.27
C PHE A 390 -1.58 -14.05 15.35
N GLY A 391 -2.46 -14.77 14.64
CA GLY A 391 -3.90 -14.68 14.90
C GLY A 391 -4.25 -15.18 16.31
N LYS A 392 -5.09 -14.47 17.06
CA LYS A 392 -5.32 -14.78 18.49
C LYS A 392 -6.27 -15.96 18.71
N ILE A 393 -7.29 -16.13 17.87
CA ILE A 393 -8.24 -17.25 17.97
C ILE A 393 -7.82 -18.38 17.02
N ALA A 394 -7.66 -18.07 15.73
CA ALA A 394 -7.20 -18.98 14.70
C ALA A 394 -6.27 -18.27 13.71
N GLN A 395 -5.70 -18.99 12.75
CA GLN A 395 -4.93 -18.39 11.64
C GLN A 395 -5.77 -18.30 10.37
N VAL A 396 -6.66 -19.28 10.15
CA VAL A 396 -7.59 -19.31 9.02
C VAL A 396 -8.98 -19.70 9.50
N MET A 397 -10.00 -19.00 9.02
CA MET A 397 -11.40 -19.28 9.35
C MET A 397 -12.24 -19.53 8.10
N ARG A 398 -13.30 -20.34 8.27
CA ARG A 398 -14.37 -20.49 7.27
C ARG A 398 -15.73 -20.65 7.95
N SER A 399 -16.74 -19.92 7.48
CA SER A 399 -18.08 -19.94 8.12
C SER A 399 -19.08 -20.89 7.45
N ARG A 400 -19.29 -20.80 6.12
CA ARG A 400 -20.28 -21.66 5.44
C ARG A 400 -19.65 -22.82 4.69
N ASN A 401 -20.47 -23.85 4.48
CA ASN A 401 -20.16 -25.00 3.67
C ASN A 401 -21.03 -24.96 2.41
N GLU A 402 -20.40 -24.98 1.24
CA GLU A 402 -21.08 -24.89 -0.05
C GLU A 402 -20.76 -26.11 -0.94
N ALA A 403 -21.58 -26.34 -1.97
CA ALA A 403 -21.41 -27.50 -2.85
C ALA A 403 -20.26 -27.31 -3.87
N HIS A 404 -19.99 -26.07 -4.27
CA HIS A 404 -18.88 -25.71 -5.14
C HIS A 404 -17.62 -25.38 -4.33
N LYS A 405 -16.49 -25.24 -5.02
CA LYS A 405 -15.22 -24.90 -4.40
C LYS A 405 -15.20 -23.43 -3.95
N SER A 406 -14.99 -23.20 -2.66
CA SER A 406 -14.87 -21.85 -2.10
C SER A 406 -13.53 -21.22 -2.42
N PHE A 407 -12.43 -21.92 -2.12
CA PHE A 407 -11.09 -21.38 -2.34
C PHE A 407 -9.97 -22.43 -2.47
N THR A 408 -8.84 -21.99 -3.00
CA THR A 408 -7.53 -22.66 -2.94
C THR A 408 -6.59 -21.87 -2.05
N PHE A 409 -6.00 -22.52 -1.04
CA PHE A 409 -5.03 -21.96 -0.11
C PHE A 409 -3.67 -22.64 -0.33
N GLU A 410 -2.77 -21.99 -1.07
CA GLU A 410 -1.52 -22.61 -1.52
C GLU A 410 -0.26 -21.77 -1.33
N ARG A 411 0.89 -22.42 -1.07
CA ARG A 411 2.17 -21.72 -0.91
C ARG A 411 2.11 -20.56 0.10
N ASN A 412 1.30 -20.65 1.14
CA ASN A 412 1.29 -19.65 2.21
C ASN A 412 2.20 -20.08 3.36
N ILE A 413 2.76 -19.11 4.08
CA ILE A 413 3.43 -19.34 5.36
C ILE A 413 2.44 -19.00 6.49
N VAL A 414 2.21 -19.95 7.39
CA VAL A 414 1.38 -19.74 8.58
C VAL A 414 2.26 -19.88 9.83
N TYR A 415 2.41 -18.79 10.59
CA TYR A 415 3.37 -18.69 11.70
C TYR A 415 2.71 -18.19 12.99
N TRP A 416 2.60 -19.02 14.03
CA TRP A 416 1.81 -18.62 15.20
C TRP A 416 2.24 -19.24 16.52
N ARG A 417 1.53 -18.86 17.58
CA ARG A 417 1.65 -19.39 18.95
C ARG A 417 0.32 -19.32 19.66
N ASN A 418 0.08 -20.22 20.61
CA ASN A 418 -0.99 -20.10 21.60
C ASN A 418 -2.42 -19.97 21.03
N SER A 419 -2.66 -20.46 19.81
CA SER A 419 -3.98 -20.44 19.16
C SER A 419 -4.22 -21.71 18.31
N GLY A 420 -5.44 -21.87 17.82
CA GLY A 420 -5.76 -22.86 16.79
C GLY A 420 -5.17 -22.47 15.42
N LEU A 421 -5.01 -23.45 14.54
CA LEU A 421 -4.71 -23.21 13.12
C LEU A 421 -6.01 -22.83 12.39
N LEU A 422 -6.99 -23.72 12.45
CA LEU A 422 -8.35 -23.52 11.96
C LEU A 422 -9.29 -23.36 13.15
N ASP A 423 -10.33 -22.53 13.02
CA ASP A 423 -11.35 -22.41 14.05
C ASP A 423 -12.30 -23.63 14.07
N LYS A 424 -13.18 -23.67 15.07
CA LYS A 424 -14.07 -24.82 15.32
C LYS A 424 -15.34 -24.84 14.47
N HIS A 425 -15.66 -23.77 13.73
CA HIS A 425 -16.93 -23.63 13.04
C HIS A 425 -16.97 -24.25 11.63
N TRP A 426 -15.89 -24.92 11.21
CA TRP A 426 -15.83 -25.62 9.94
C TRP A 426 -16.85 -26.76 9.89
N LYS A 427 -17.76 -26.69 8.92
CA LYS A 427 -18.79 -27.71 8.64
C LYS A 427 -18.55 -28.35 7.27
N GLY A 428 -19.15 -29.53 7.07
CA GLY A 428 -19.04 -30.30 5.82
C GLY A 428 -17.80 -31.19 5.76
N ASP A 429 -17.49 -31.68 4.56
CA ASP A 429 -16.27 -32.45 4.30
C ASP A 429 -15.14 -31.54 3.78
N THR A 430 -14.09 -32.13 3.19
CA THR A 430 -12.92 -31.41 2.69
C THR A 430 -12.91 -31.27 1.16
N THR A 431 -14.06 -31.41 0.49
CA THR A 431 -14.13 -31.43 -0.99
C THR A 431 -14.28 -30.05 -1.62
N ASN A 432 -14.78 -29.06 -0.88
CA ASN A 432 -15.10 -27.72 -1.37
C ASN A 432 -14.02 -26.66 -1.07
N PHE A 433 -12.82 -27.06 -0.66
CA PHE A 433 -11.66 -26.18 -0.53
C PHE A 433 -10.38 -27.01 -0.69
N THR A 434 -9.26 -26.36 -0.97
CA THR A 434 -7.98 -27.04 -1.16
C THR A 434 -6.87 -26.33 -0.42
N PHE A 435 -6.13 -27.04 0.42
CA PHE A 435 -4.85 -26.63 0.97
C PHE A 435 -3.72 -27.42 0.29
N ARG A 436 -2.63 -26.78 -0.11
CA ARG A 436 -1.44 -27.47 -0.68
C ARG A 436 -0.18 -26.62 -0.61
N ASN A 437 0.99 -27.27 -0.55
CA ASN A 437 2.30 -26.61 -0.63
C ASN A 437 2.51 -25.46 0.38
N ASN A 438 1.83 -25.47 1.52
CA ASN A 438 1.95 -24.45 2.56
C ASN A 438 3.10 -24.77 3.52
N LEU A 439 3.62 -23.75 4.22
CA LEU A 439 4.60 -23.90 5.28
C LEU A 439 3.97 -23.51 6.63
N TYR A 440 3.93 -24.45 7.57
CA TYR A 440 3.36 -24.23 8.89
C TYR A 440 4.44 -24.26 9.96
N TYR A 441 4.44 -23.26 10.84
CA TYR A 441 5.28 -23.27 12.03
C TYR A 441 4.54 -22.73 13.24
N ARG A 442 4.49 -23.55 14.29
CA ARG A 442 3.98 -23.14 15.59
C ARG A 442 5.12 -23.04 16.59
N THR A 443 5.35 -21.84 17.10
CA THR A 443 6.53 -21.50 17.92
C THR A 443 6.51 -22.10 19.33
N ASP A 444 5.32 -22.42 19.85
CA ASP A 444 5.13 -23.06 21.16
C ASP A 444 5.43 -24.58 21.15
N GLN A 445 5.80 -25.12 19.98
CA GLN A 445 6.15 -26.53 19.73
C GLN A 445 5.06 -27.55 20.07
N GLN A 446 3.84 -27.11 20.34
CA GLN A 446 2.72 -28.03 20.55
C GLN A 446 2.36 -28.73 19.21
N PRO A 447 1.65 -29.88 19.21
CA PRO A 447 1.29 -30.60 17.98
C PRO A 447 0.33 -29.84 17.03
N ILE A 448 0.73 -29.58 15.78
CA ILE A 448 -0.14 -28.95 14.77
C ILE A 448 -1.31 -29.88 14.43
N GLN A 449 -2.52 -29.33 14.47
CA GLN A 449 -3.77 -30.05 14.19
C GLN A 449 -4.68 -29.25 13.28
N PHE A 450 -5.42 -29.97 12.42
CA PHE A 450 -6.45 -29.42 11.53
C PHE A 450 -7.81 -29.97 11.96
N LEU A 451 -8.66 -29.12 12.53
CA LEU A 451 -9.98 -29.53 13.06
C LEU A 451 -9.86 -30.73 14.03
N GLY A 452 -8.88 -30.67 14.94
CA GLY A 452 -8.55 -31.74 15.90
C GLY A 452 -7.87 -32.99 15.30
N ALA A 453 -7.70 -33.08 13.98
CA ALA A 453 -7.00 -34.18 13.33
C ALA A 453 -5.48 -33.93 13.27
N SER A 454 -4.69 -35.00 13.37
CA SER A 454 -3.24 -34.94 13.12
C SER A 454 -2.95 -34.62 11.64
N VAL A 455 -1.77 -34.05 11.38
CA VAL A 455 -1.27 -33.76 10.02
C VAL A 455 -1.43 -34.97 9.07
N LYS A 456 -1.03 -36.17 9.51
CA LYS A 456 -1.14 -37.39 8.69
C LYS A 456 -2.59 -37.73 8.33
N LYS A 457 -3.55 -37.50 9.24
CA LYS A 457 -4.98 -37.75 8.99
C LYS A 457 -5.57 -36.69 8.07
N TRP A 458 -5.12 -35.43 8.20
CA TRP A 458 -5.48 -34.34 7.29
C TRP A 458 -5.00 -34.63 5.85
N GLN A 459 -3.74 -35.03 5.70
CA GLN A 459 -3.15 -35.38 4.39
C GLN A 459 -3.82 -36.58 3.71
N ARG A 460 -4.29 -37.58 4.48
CA ARG A 460 -5.08 -38.70 3.95
C ARG A 460 -6.42 -38.27 3.32
N ARG A 461 -6.90 -37.06 3.62
CA ARG A 461 -8.10 -36.47 3.00
C ARG A 461 -7.76 -35.66 1.72
N GLY A 462 -6.52 -35.73 1.24
CA GLY A 462 -6.04 -34.99 0.07
C GLY A 462 -5.69 -33.53 0.33
N GLN A 463 -5.66 -33.10 1.60
CA GLN A 463 -5.35 -31.73 1.99
C GLN A 463 -3.88 -31.56 2.39
N ASP A 464 -3.32 -30.38 2.16
CA ASP A 464 -1.91 -30.04 2.45
C ASP A 464 -0.89 -31.04 1.85
N VAL A 465 -1.21 -31.52 0.65
CA VAL A 465 -0.25 -32.29 -0.16
C VAL A 465 0.90 -31.36 -0.54
N GLY A 466 2.14 -31.82 -0.32
CA GLY A 466 3.36 -31.04 -0.55
C GLY A 466 3.67 -29.96 0.50
N SER A 467 2.83 -29.78 1.53
CA SER A 467 3.07 -28.83 2.61
C SER A 467 4.18 -29.29 3.57
N ARG A 468 4.89 -28.35 4.18
CA ARG A 468 5.97 -28.58 5.16
C ARG A 468 5.60 -28.01 6.54
N PHE A 469 6.17 -28.59 7.60
CA PHE A 469 5.87 -28.26 8.99
C PHE A 469 7.18 -27.97 9.74
N MET A 470 7.80 -26.83 9.45
CA MET A 470 9.12 -26.44 9.97
C MET A 470 9.29 -24.92 9.97
N ASN A 471 10.33 -24.43 10.65
CA ASN A 471 10.58 -23.01 10.81
C ASN A 471 10.85 -22.33 9.46
N PRO A 472 10.18 -21.21 9.12
CA PRO A 472 10.44 -20.47 7.88
C PRO A 472 11.74 -19.66 7.88
N HIS A 473 12.46 -19.56 8.99
CA HIS A 473 13.68 -18.77 9.14
C HIS A 473 13.45 -17.27 8.89
N PHE A 474 12.36 -16.72 9.43
CA PHE A 474 12.15 -15.28 9.46
C PHE A 474 13.28 -14.55 10.21
N VAL A 475 13.58 -13.32 9.79
CA VAL A 475 14.61 -12.48 10.42
C VAL A 475 14.20 -12.06 11.84
N ASN A 476 13.03 -11.44 12.01
CA ASN A 476 12.54 -11.02 13.33
C ASN A 476 10.99 -10.87 13.37
N PRO A 477 10.23 -11.98 13.35
CA PRO A 477 8.78 -11.94 13.23
C PRO A 477 8.09 -11.28 14.42
N GLU A 478 8.66 -11.35 15.63
CA GLU A 478 8.11 -10.71 16.84
C GLU A 478 8.11 -9.17 16.77
N LYS A 479 8.92 -8.60 15.88
CA LYS A 479 8.95 -7.15 15.57
C LYS A 479 8.26 -6.82 14.25
N GLY A 480 7.56 -7.78 13.64
CA GLY A 480 6.91 -7.64 12.34
C GLY A 480 7.87 -7.68 11.14
N ASP A 481 9.11 -8.13 11.32
CA ASP A 481 10.04 -8.37 10.22
C ASP A 481 9.93 -9.83 9.74
N PHE A 482 9.09 -10.02 8.72
CA PHE A 482 8.84 -11.30 8.07
C PHE A 482 9.72 -11.54 6.83
N ASN A 483 10.84 -10.82 6.68
CA ASN A 483 11.84 -11.19 5.67
C ASN A 483 12.38 -12.60 5.96
N LEU A 484 12.62 -13.37 4.91
CA LEU A 484 13.18 -14.71 4.99
C LEU A 484 14.71 -14.64 4.91
N ARG A 485 15.38 -15.52 5.66
CA ARG A 485 16.79 -15.83 5.43
C ARG A 485 16.96 -16.65 4.15
N ASP A 486 18.15 -16.55 3.53
CA ASP A 486 18.46 -17.24 2.26
C ASP A 486 18.37 -18.78 2.35
N ASP A 487 18.49 -19.34 3.56
CA ASP A 487 18.36 -20.78 3.84
C ASP A 487 16.93 -21.23 4.17
N SER A 488 15.92 -20.37 3.93
CA SER A 488 14.55 -20.66 4.28
C SER A 488 14.00 -21.88 3.50
N PRO A 489 13.34 -22.84 4.18
CA PRO A 489 12.67 -23.96 3.52
C PRO A 489 11.42 -23.53 2.71
N ALA A 490 11.01 -22.26 2.80
CA ALA A 490 9.89 -21.73 2.01
C ALA A 490 10.24 -21.69 0.51
N PHE A 491 11.51 -21.46 0.16
CA PHE A 491 11.93 -21.39 -1.25
C PHE A 491 11.74 -22.71 -1.99
N ASP A 492 11.96 -23.85 -1.33
CA ASP A 492 11.69 -25.17 -1.91
C ASP A 492 10.22 -25.43 -2.25
N LEU A 493 9.30 -24.65 -1.66
CA LEU A 493 7.87 -24.71 -1.96
C LEU A 493 7.47 -23.77 -3.10
N GLY A 494 8.42 -23.01 -3.64
CA GLY A 494 8.19 -21.93 -4.60
C GLY A 494 7.59 -20.69 -3.96
N PHE A 495 7.85 -20.44 -2.67
CA PHE A 495 7.45 -19.19 -2.02
C PHE A 495 8.31 -18.03 -2.52
N GLU A 496 7.67 -16.96 -2.97
CA GLU A 496 8.32 -15.71 -3.38
C GLU A 496 8.35 -14.72 -2.20
N PRO A 497 9.53 -14.18 -1.79
CA PRO A 497 9.67 -13.10 -0.84
C PRO A 497 8.74 -11.93 -1.13
N ILE A 498 8.22 -11.34 -0.05
CA ILE A 498 7.40 -10.14 -0.12
C ILE A 498 8.28 -8.95 0.25
N ASP A 499 8.45 -8.01 -0.69
CA ASP A 499 9.15 -6.76 -0.43
C ASP A 499 8.31 -5.85 0.47
N MET A 500 8.60 -5.88 1.77
CA MET A 500 7.91 -5.03 2.74
C MET A 500 8.29 -3.54 2.63
N THR A 501 9.40 -3.20 1.96
CA THR A 501 9.86 -1.80 1.82
C THR A 501 9.05 -1.04 0.77
N ALA A 502 8.46 -1.75 -0.18
CA ALA A 502 7.55 -1.21 -1.20
C ALA A 502 6.13 -0.92 -0.65
N ILE A 503 5.76 -1.44 0.52
CA ILE A 503 4.42 -1.32 1.09
C ILE A 503 4.24 0.05 1.79
N GLY A 504 3.09 0.68 1.57
CA GLY A 504 2.72 1.99 2.09
C GLY A 504 3.18 3.16 1.20
N PRO A 505 2.88 4.41 1.58
CA PRO A 505 3.05 5.59 0.73
C PRO A 505 4.48 5.83 0.30
N ARG A 506 4.73 6.13 -0.97
CA ARG A 506 6.07 6.45 -1.49
C ARG A 506 6.43 7.90 -1.17
N LEU A 507 6.41 8.23 0.11
CA LEU A 507 6.74 9.52 0.69
C LEU A 507 8.05 9.39 1.48
N TRP A 508 8.89 10.42 1.40
CA TRP A 508 10.12 10.49 2.19
C TRP A 508 9.81 10.53 3.68
N SER A 509 10.49 9.68 4.46
CA SER A 509 10.40 9.74 5.93
C SER A 509 11.01 11.06 6.42
N SER A 510 10.44 11.65 7.48
CA SER A 510 11.04 12.80 8.16
C SER A 510 12.43 12.53 8.75
N LYS A 511 12.82 11.24 8.87
CA LYS A 511 14.17 10.82 9.25
C LYS A 511 15.20 10.97 8.12
N VAL A 512 14.74 11.04 6.87
CA VAL A 512 15.60 11.30 5.71
C VAL A 512 15.66 12.82 5.54
N GLN A 513 16.83 13.39 5.72
CA GLN A 513 17.01 14.84 5.73
C GLN A 513 17.71 15.33 4.47
N VAL A 514 17.36 16.53 4.02
CA VAL A 514 18.15 17.23 3.01
C VAL A 514 19.40 17.78 3.70
N VAL A 515 20.57 17.43 3.19
CA VAL A 515 21.85 17.98 3.62
C VAL A 515 22.62 18.52 2.42
N ASN A 516 23.51 19.47 2.68
CA ASN A 516 24.35 20.08 1.67
C ASN A 516 25.81 19.66 1.87
N TYR A 517 26.52 19.43 0.76
CA TYR A 517 27.94 19.09 0.73
C TYR A 517 28.64 19.90 -0.37
N ARG A 518 29.95 20.11 -0.21
CA ARG A 518 30.75 20.85 -1.20
C ARG A 518 31.30 19.92 -2.26
N SER A 519 31.08 20.25 -3.53
CA SER A 519 31.67 19.54 -4.65
C SER A 519 33.18 19.75 -4.72
N SER A 520 33.94 18.67 -4.89
CA SER A 520 35.37 18.76 -5.17
C SER A 520 35.70 19.27 -6.58
N ALA A 521 34.74 19.31 -7.52
CA ALA A 521 34.99 19.79 -8.88
C ALA A 521 35.10 21.31 -8.95
N ASP A 522 34.26 22.04 -8.22
CA ASP A 522 34.13 23.50 -8.35
C ASP A 522 33.81 24.23 -7.04
N SER A 523 33.86 23.53 -5.89
CA SER A 523 33.48 24.07 -4.58
C SER A 523 32.03 24.55 -4.46
N SER A 524 31.18 24.25 -5.44
CA SER A 524 29.75 24.56 -5.38
C SER A 524 29.06 23.71 -4.30
N GLU A 525 27.98 24.25 -3.75
CA GLU A 525 27.12 23.53 -2.81
C GLU A 525 26.17 22.62 -3.61
N GLN A 526 26.18 21.33 -3.28
CA GLN A 526 25.29 20.31 -3.83
C GLN A 526 24.40 19.77 -2.70
N SER A 527 23.19 19.33 -3.04
CA SER A 527 22.25 18.75 -2.08
C SER A 527 22.16 17.24 -2.24
N MET A 528 21.81 16.56 -1.15
CA MET A 528 21.41 15.15 -1.16
C MET A 528 20.34 14.88 -0.11
N LEU A 529 19.57 13.82 -0.30
CA LEU A 529 18.87 13.19 0.82
C LEU A 529 19.85 12.26 1.56
N PHE A 530 19.84 12.36 2.88
CA PHE A 530 20.75 11.67 3.77
C PHE A 530 19.99 11.04 4.94
N TYR A 531 20.32 9.81 5.28
CA TYR A 531 19.86 9.16 6.50
C TYR A 531 21.00 8.41 7.17
N ASP A 532 21.08 8.58 8.49
CA ASP A 532 21.90 7.81 9.40
C ASP A 532 21.09 7.51 10.67
N SER A 533 21.22 6.29 11.19
CA SER A 533 20.50 5.86 12.40
C SER A 533 21.06 6.43 13.71
N GLY A 534 22.27 6.99 13.70
CA GLY A 534 23.03 7.34 14.91
C GLY A 534 23.62 6.14 15.65
N SER A 535 23.43 4.91 15.15
CA SER A 535 24.05 3.70 15.72
C SER A 535 25.58 3.79 15.67
N ALA A 536 26.23 3.33 16.75
CA ALA A 536 27.68 3.33 16.91
C ALA A 536 28.38 2.18 16.13
N ALA A 537 27.62 1.23 15.61
CA ALA A 537 28.17 0.15 14.78
C ALA A 537 28.62 0.69 13.41
N ALA A 538 29.62 0.04 12.80
CA ALA A 538 29.97 0.31 11.41
C ALA A 538 28.89 -0.22 10.47
N LYS A 539 28.38 0.63 9.59
CA LYS A 539 27.17 0.40 8.78
C LYS A 539 27.48 0.43 7.28
N PRO A 540 26.88 -0.45 6.47
CA PRO A 540 26.92 -0.29 5.03
C PRO A 540 26.40 1.08 4.60
N LEU A 541 26.93 1.59 3.49
CA LEU A 541 26.47 2.82 2.85
C LEU A 541 25.84 2.47 1.50
N LEU A 542 24.58 2.87 1.29
CA LEU A 542 23.93 2.80 -0.01
C LEU A 542 23.92 4.18 -0.68
N VAL A 543 24.56 4.26 -1.85
CA VAL A 543 24.50 5.41 -2.75
C VAL A 543 23.45 5.12 -3.82
N ALA A 544 22.30 5.79 -3.75
CA ALA A 544 21.24 5.67 -4.75
C ALA A 544 21.31 6.83 -5.74
N LEU A 545 21.35 6.54 -7.03
CA LEU A 545 21.42 7.56 -8.09
C LEU A 545 20.08 7.76 -8.77
N HIS A 546 19.69 9.02 -8.99
CA HIS A 546 18.40 9.34 -9.59
C HIS A 546 18.35 9.04 -11.09
N THR A 547 17.13 8.86 -11.61
CA THR A 547 16.87 8.55 -13.02
C THR A 547 17.28 9.69 -13.95
N TRP A 548 17.26 9.48 -15.27
CA TRP A 548 17.73 10.45 -16.27
C TRP A 548 17.06 11.81 -16.14
N SER A 549 15.74 11.79 -15.95
CA SER A 549 14.92 13.00 -15.85
C SER A 549 14.57 13.41 -14.41
N GLY A 550 14.95 12.58 -13.43
CA GLY A 550 14.72 12.80 -12.02
C GLY A 550 15.80 13.68 -11.37
N ASP A 551 15.58 13.95 -10.10
CA ASP A 551 16.56 14.55 -9.18
C ASP A 551 16.52 13.78 -7.85
N TYR A 552 17.33 14.22 -6.88
CA TYR A 552 17.44 13.59 -5.57
C TYR A 552 16.14 13.54 -4.73
N ARG A 553 15.03 14.11 -5.20
CA ARG A 553 13.73 14.10 -4.49
C ARG A 553 12.73 13.11 -5.10
N GLN A 554 13.11 12.35 -6.13
CA GLN A 554 12.23 11.39 -6.80
C GLN A 554 11.65 10.34 -5.85
N SER A 555 10.33 10.12 -5.90
CA SER A 555 9.65 9.18 -4.99
C SER A 555 10.04 7.72 -5.22
N ASP A 556 10.50 7.36 -6.42
CA ASP A 556 10.84 5.98 -6.78
C ASP A 556 12.04 5.44 -6.00
N SER A 557 12.80 6.32 -5.33
CA SER A 557 13.93 5.95 -4.46
C SER A 557 13.55 5.81 -2.97
N VAL A 558 12.30 6.05 -2.59
CA VAL A 558 11.82 5.86 -1.21
C VAL A 558 12.01 4.41 -0.70
N PRO A 559 11.79 3.35 -1.50
CA PRO A 559 12.06 1.98 -1.06
C PRO A 559 13.52 1.76 -0.61
N TYR A 560 14.49 2.40 -1.26
CA TYR A 560 15.91 2.29 -0.89
C TYR A 560 16.18 2.87 0.51
N ALA A 561 15.62 4.04 0.81
CA ALA A 561 15.75 4.64 2.13
C ALA A 561 15.07 3.79 3.21
N ARG A 562 13.90 3.22 2.93
CA ARG A 562 13.21 2.30 3.85
C ARG A 562 14.03 1.05 4.14
N TRP A 563 14.65 0.47 3.12
CA TRP A 563 15.59 -0.62 3.31
C TRP A 563 16.74 -0.24 4.23
N CYS A 564 17.34 0.93 4.01
CA CYS A 564 18.44 1.41 4.85
C CYS A 564 17.99 1.62 6.30
N MET A 565 16.79 2.17 6.53
CA MET A 565 16.21 2.29 7.86
C MET A 565 15.94 0.93 8.52
N LEU A 566 15.50 -0.07 7.74
CA LEU A 566 15.19 -1.42 8.22
C LEU A 566 16.47 -2.19 8.58
N LYS A 567 17.52 -2.07 7.76
CA LYS A 567 18.78 -2.83 7.89
C LYS A 567 19.89 -2.09 8.64
N ASP A 568 19.60 -0.90 9.17
CA ASP A 568 20.58 -0.02 9.81
C ASP A 568 21.74 0.35 8.86
N TRP A 569 21.43 0.76 7.63
CA TRP A 569 22.41 1.26 6.66
C TRP A 569 22.38 2.79 6.59
N VAL A 570 23.50 3.40 6.24
CA VAL A 570 23.56 4.81 5.84
C VAL A 570 23.02 4.93 4.42
N PHE A 571 22.17 5.92 4.18
CA PHE A 571 21.59 6.19 2.86
C PHE A 571 22.02 7.57 2.37
N VAL A 572 22.48 7.63 1.12
CA VAL A 572 22.66 8.88 0.39
C VAL A 572 22.01 8.82 -0.98
N HIS A 573 21.33 9.90 -1.34
CA HIS A 573 20.76 10.11 -2.65
C HIS A 573 21.15 11.51 -3.13
N PRO A 574 22.32 11.65 -3.78
CA PRO A 574 22.82 12.95 -4.23
C PRO A 574 22.06 13.52 -5.43
N ASP A 575 22.07 14.85 -5.57
CA ASP A 575 21.55 15.55 -6.76
C ASP A 575 22.54 15.52 -7.92
N PHE A 576 23.84 15.60 -7.67
CA PHE A 576 24.90 15.47 -8.70
C PHE A 576 24.64 16.25 -10.01
N ARG A 577 24.19 17.50 -9.91
CA ARG A 577 23.77 18.38 -11.03
C ARG A 577 22.40 18.07 -11.64
N GLY A 578 21.54 17.36 -10.94
CA GLY A 578 20.13 17.17 -11.24
C GLY A 578 19.88 16.48 -12.60
N PRO A 579 18.72 16.72 -13.24
CA PRO A 579 18.34 16.03 -14.47
C PRO A 579 19.36 16.22 -15.61
N ASN A 580 19.53 15.17 -16.43
CA ASN A 580 20.47 15.10 -17.54
C ASN A 580 20.02 15.92 -18.76
N ARG A 581 20.06 17.25 -18.64
CA ARG A 581 19.63 18.20 -19.68
C ARG A 581 20.50 19.46 -19.76
N ARG A 582 21.75 19.36 -19.32
CA ARG A 582 22.73 20.46 -19.31
C ARG A 582 24.17 19.93 -19.37
N PRO A 583 25.15 20.72 -19.87
CA PRO A 583 26.53 20.25 -20.04
C PRO A 583 27.21 19.77 -18.75
N GLN A 584 26.83 20.31 -17.59
CA GLN A 584 27.38 19.91 -16.29
C GLN A 584 26.79 18.59 -15.77
N ALA A 585 25.66 18.11 -16.30
CA ALA A 585 25.04 16.83 -15.91
C ALA A 585 25.55 15.67 -16.80
N ALA A 586 24.85 14.54 -16.84
CA ALA A 586 25.04 13.44 -17.78
C ALA A 586 26.49 12.92 -17.87
N GLY A 587 27.03 12.38 -16.76
CA GLY A 587 28.36 11.77 -16.73
C GLY A 587 29.51 12.74 -17.00
N SER A 588 29.32 14.05 -16.81
CA SER A 588 30.41 15.03 -16.83
C SER A 588 31.38 14.78 -15.67
N ALA A 589 32.56 15.40 -15.72
CA ALA A 589 33.50 15.38 -14.60
C ALA A 589 32.91 15.95 -13.29
N TYR A 590 31.94 16.87 -13.38
CA TYR A 590 31.24 17.40 -12.21
C TYR A 590 30.39 16.33 -11.54
N VAL A 591 29.64 15.53 -12.32
CA VAL A 591 28.79 14.44 -11.80
C VAL A 591 29.63 13.44 -11.00
N ILE A 592 30.76 12.99 -11.56
CA ILE A 592 31.65 12.04 -10.89
C ILE A 592 32.17 12.62 -9.57
N ALA A 593 32.67 13.85 -9.60
CA ALA A 593 33.18 14.53 -8.42
C ALA A 593 32.12 14.76 -7.34
N ASP A 594 30.89 15.12 -7.71
CA ASP A 594 29.80 15.36 -6.79
C ASP A 594 29.41 14.07 -6.04
N ILE A 595 29.29 12.94 -6.75
CA ILE A 595 28.96 11.65 -6.11
C ILE A 595 30.09 11.21 -5.17
N LEU A 596 31.35 11.37 -5.56
CA LEU A 596 32.49 11.09 -4.66
C LEU A 596 32.49 12.00 -3.43
N SER A 597 32.15 13.28 -3.59
CA SER A 597 32.03 14.24 -2.49
C SER A 597 30.89 13.85 -1.53
N ALA A 598 29.78 13.32 -2.05
CA ALA A 598 28.67 12.81 -1.24
C ALA A 598 29.06 11.57 -0.42
N VAL A 599 29.81 10.65 -1.01
CA VAL A 599 30.38 9.48 -0.31
C VAL A 599 31.33 9.93 0.79
N GLU A 600 32.24 10.85 0.49
CA GLU A 600 33.19 11.39 1.46
C GLU A 600 32.47 12.10 2.61
N TYR A 601 31.42 12.88 2.32
CA TYR A 601 30.57 13.47 3.34
C TYR A 601 30.01 12.38 4.28
N ALA A 602 29.38 11.34 3.72
CA ALA A 602 28.77 10.27 4.51
C ALA A 602 29.80 9.54 5.39
N GLN A 603 31.00 9.28 4.87
CA GLN A 603 32.10 8.67 5.63
C GLN A 603 32.59 9.55 6.79
N LYS A 604 32.52 10.88 6.65
CA LYS A 604 32.91 11.82 7.70
C LYS A 604 31.82 12.00 8.75
N THR A 605 30.56 11.93 8.36
CA THR A 605 29.42 12.26 9.24
C THR A 605 28.75 11.04 9.86
N ALA A 606 28.99 9.84 9.35
CA ALA A 606 28.42 8.59 9.85
C ALA A 606 29.49 7.50 10.02
N HIS A 607 29.19 6.48 10.82
CA HIS A 607 30.05 5.31 11.02
C HIS A 607 29.95 4.33 9.84
N VAL A 608 30.45 4.73 8.66
CA VAL A 608 30.40 3.91 7.45
C VAL A 608 31.42 2.77 7.49
N ASP A 609 30.97 1.56 7.19
CA ASP A 609 31.82 0.42 6.87
C ASP A 609 32.32 0.54 5.42
N THR A 610 33.59 0.89 5.26
CA THR A 610 34.21 1.11 3.96
C THR A 610 34.38 -0.17 3.12
N ALA A 611 34.20 -1.36 3.70
CA ALA A 611 34.16 -2.62 2.95
C ALA A 611 32.78 -2.90 2.34
N ARG A 612 31.75 -2.11 2.67
CA ARG A 612 30.34 -2.28 2.27
C ARG A 612 29.73 -0.96 1.80
N ILE A 613 30.35 -0.34 0.81
CA ILE A 613 29.80 0.83 0.10
C ILE A 613 29.18 0.33 -1.21
N TYR A 614 27.88 0.53 -1.35
CA TYR A 614 27.06 0.02 -2.45
C TYR A 614 26.57 1.16 -3.34
N LEU A 615 26.40 0.85 -4.62
CA LEU A 615 25.84 1.77 -5.60
C LEU A 615 24.64 1.14 -6.30
N ILE A 616 23.55 1.90 -6.45
CA ILE A 616 22.32 1.45 -7.12
C ILE A 616 21.76 2.55 -8.01
N GLY A 617 21.24 2.17 -9.19
CA GLY A 617 20.53 3.11 -10.06
C GLY A 617 19.75 2.44 -11.18
N GLU A 618 18.70 3.13 -11.63
CA GLU A 618 17.85 2.77 -12.76
C GLU A 618 17.90 3.86 -13.82
N SER A 619 17.78 3.50 -15.11
CA SER A 619 17.80 4.44 -16.23
C SER A 619 19.07 5.30 -16.22
N GLY A 620 18.94 6.64 -16.18
CA GLY A 620 20.07 7.57 -16.00
C GLY A 620 20.89 7.36 -14.72
N GLY A 621 20.28 6.84 -13.66
CA GLY A 621 20.97 6.46 -12.44
C GLY A 621 21.82 5.21 -12.65
N GLY A 622 21.30 4.24 -13.41
CA GLY A 622 22.05 3.05 -13.84
C GLY A 622 23.21 3.40 -14.77
N TYR A 623 22.99 4.32 -15.72
CA TYR A 623 24.04 4.88 -16.58
C TYR A 623 25.17 5.52 -15.75
N THR A 624 24.79 6.33 -14.77
CA THR A 624 25.77 6.98 -13.89
C THR A 624 26.45 5.96 -12.99
N ALA A 625 25.76 4.90 -12.57
CA ALA A 625 26.36 3.81 -11.81
C ALA A 625 27.43 3.05 -12.61
N LEU A 626 27.21 2.80 -13.90
CA LEU A 626 28.25 2.24 -14.80
C LEU A 626 29.47 3.18 -14.89
N GLN A 627 29.25 4.49 -15.01
CA GLN A 627 30.34 5.48 -14.99
C GLN A 627 31.14 5.43 -13.69
N MET A 628 30.46 5.43 -12.55
CA MET A 628 31.11 5.41 -11.24
C MET A 628 31.87 4.10 -10.99
N ALA A 629 31.36 2.96 -11.47
CA ALA A 629 32.05 1.68 -11.42
C ALA A 629 33.41 1.75 -12.15
N ALA A 630 33.45 2.43 -13.29
CA ALA A 630 34.67 2.60 -14.10
C ALA A 630 35.63 3.68 -13.56
N HIS A 631 35.10 4.79 -13.05
CA HIS A 631 35.90 5.93 -12.60
C HIS A 631 36.42 5.80 -11.17
N ALA A 632 35.73 5.03 -10.32
CA ALA A 632 36.12 4.81 -8.93
C ALA A 632 35.98 3.34 -8.48
N PRO A 633 36.58 2.37 -9.20
CA PRO A 633 36.37 0.94 -8.97
C PRO A 633 36.79 0.48 -7.55
N HIS A 634 37.66 1.24 -6.90
CA HIS A 634 38.16 0.93 -5.56
C HIS A 634 37.18 1.30 -4.43
N ILE A 635 36.07 1.98 -4.69
CA ILE A 635 35.10 2.37 -3.65
C ILE A 635 34.06 1.27 -3.43
N TRP A 636 33.60 0.67 -4.52
CA TRP A 636 32.36 -0.10 -4.53
C TRP A 636 32.59 -1.54 -4.09
N ALA A 637 31.85 -1.97 -3.08
CA ALA A 637 31.70 -3.38 -2.73
C ALA A 637 30.76 -4.09 -3.70
N GLY A 638 29.77 -3.37 -4.26
CA GLY A 638 28.88 -3.87 -5.31
C GLY A 638 28.11 -2.73 -5.98
N VAL A 639 27.85 -2.89 -7.27
CA VAL A 639 27.13 -1.92 -8.11
C VAL A 639 25.97 -2.63 -8.81
N SER A 640 24.73 -2.18 -8.56
CA SER A 640 23.53 -2.73 -9.21
C SER A 640 22.95 -1.71 -10.21
N VAL A 641 22.89 -2.12 -11.47
CA VAL A 641 22.57 -1.30 -12.65
C VAL A 641 21.33 -1.83 -13.32
N TRP A 642 20.33 -0.96 -13.54
CA TRP A 642 19.05 -1.34 -14.13
C TRP A 642 18.69 -0.44 -15.32
N SER A 643 18.30 -1.03 -16.44
CA SER A 643 17.80 -0.33 -17.64
C SER A 643 18.66 0.86 -18.11
N ALA A 644 19.99 0.68 -18.04
CA ALA A 644 20.95 1.77 -18.22
C ALA A 644 21.40 1.94 -19.68
N PRO A 645 21.39 3.16 -20.25
CA PRO A 645 22.09 3.41 -21.51
C PRO A 645 23.60 3.29 -21.30
N ALA A 646 24.28 2.62 -22.22
CA ALA A 646 25.73 2.37 -22.16
C ALA A 646 26.53 3.15 -23.22
N ASP A 647 25.88 3.54 -24.33
CA ASP A 647 26.48 4.34 -25.40
C ASP A 647 25.51 5.44 -25.83
N LEU A 648 25.82 6.68 -25.47
CA LEU A 648 25.00 7.85 -25.74
C LEU A 648 24.91 8.19 -27.24
N SER A 649 25.90 7.85 -28.07
CA SER A 649 25.82 8.10 -29.51
C SER A 649 24.78 7.20 -30.16
N VAL A 650 24.80 5.91 -29.79
CA VAL A 650 23.80 4.93 -30.23
C VAL A 650 22.44 5.30 -29.68
N TRP A 651 22.35 5.57 -28.38
CA TRP A 651 21.08 5.92 -27.75
C TRP A 651 20.47 7.20 -28.32
N TYR A 652 21.28 8.19 -28.72
CA TYR A 652 20.79 9.36 -29.46
C TYR A 652 20.09 8.96 -30.76
N ALA A 653 20.73 8.14 -31.60
CA ALA A 653 20.17 7.72 -32.88
C ALA A 653 18.84 6.96 -32.69
N GLU A 654 18.81 6.05 -31.72
CA GLU A 654 17.63 5.29 -31.37
C GLU A 654 16.52 6.18 -30.76
N SER A 655 16.88 7.19 -29.98
CA SER A 655 15.93 8.17 -29.42
C SER A 655 15.32 9.06 -30.49
N VAL A 656 16.07 9.41 -31.54
CA VAL A 656 15.57 10.10 -32.73
C VAL A 656 14.60 9.20 -33.48
N GLU A 657 14.96 7.94 -33.73
CA GLU A 657 14.09 6.97 -34.43
C GLU A 657 12.76 6.75 -33.69
N ARG A 658 12.81 6.62 -32.36
CA ARG A 658 11.63 6.45 -31.51
C ARG A 658 10.89 7.76 -31.19
N ASN A 659 11.35 8.90 -31.69
CA ASN A 659 10.79 10.23 -31.41
C ASN A 659 10.61 10.50 -29.89
N THR A 660 11.65 10.21 -29.12
CA THR A 660 11.68 10.43 -27.67
C THR A 660 12.40 11.73 -27.32
N ARG A 661 11.99 12.39 -26.22
CA ARG A 661 12.63 13.63 -25.74
C ARG A 661 14.13 13.49 -25.42
N TYR A 662 14.62 12.27 -25.20
CA TYR A 662 16.01 12.04 -24.81
C TYR A 662 17.01 12.43 -25.89
N ALA A 663 16.58 12.47 -27.16
CA ALA A 663 17.40 13.03 -28.24
C ALA A 663 17.75 14.50 -27.95
N GLU A 664 16.78 15.31 -27.55
CA GLU A 664 16.98 16.73 -27.21
C GLU A 664 17.85 16.90 -25.96
N ASP A 665 17.60 16.10 -24.92
CA ASP A 665 18.40 16.09 -23.70
C ASP A 665 19.90 15.82 -24.00
N LEU A 666 20.18 14.89 -24.91
CA LEU A 666 21.54 14.55 -25.32
C LEU A 666 22.22 15.68 -26.10
N LEU A 667 21.49 16.39 -26.97
CA LEU A 667 22.00 17.60 -27.63
C LEU A 667 22.41 18.66 -26.61
N LEU A 668 21.58 18.88 -25.59
CA LEU A 668 21.86 19.84 -24.52
C LEU A 668 23.07 19.44 -23.67
N CYS A 669 23.28 18.14 -23.45
CA CYS A 669 24.41 17.63 -22.67
C CYS A 669 25.73 17.61 -23.44
N CYS A 670 25.71 17.25 -24.72
CA CYS A 670 26.90 17.03 -25.54
C CYS A 670 27.23 18.21 -26.48
N GLY A 671 26.35 19.21 -26.58
CA GLY A 671 26.56 20.43 -27.36
C GLY A 671 26.25 20.31 -28.86
N GLY A 672 25.70 19.18 -29.31
CA GLY A 672 25.33 18.93 -30.70
C GLY A 672 25.00 17.47 -30.94
N ALA A 673 24.60 17.13 -32.17
CA ALA A 673 24.37 15.74 -32.59
C ALA A 673 25.71 15.00 -32.83
N PRO A 674 25.77 13.68 -32.65
CA PRO A 674 26.92 12.88 -33.07
C PRO A 674 27.27 13.15 -34.54
N GLY A 675 28.55 13.33 -34.84
CA GLY A 675 29.08 13.69 -36.16
C GLY A 675 29.02 15.18 -36.50
N ALA A 676 28.46 16.05 -35.64
CA ALA A 676 28.38 17.48 -35.92
C ALA A 676 29.74 18.21 -35.82
N ALA A 677 30.62 17.76 -34.93
CA ALA A 677 31.99 18.24 -34.78
C ALA A 677 32.82 17.25 -33.92
N ASP A 678 34.13 17.20 -34.13
CA ASP A 678 35.04 16.34 -33.35
C ASP A 678 34.93 16.56 -31.83
N SER A 679 34.69 17.81 -31.40
CA SER A 679 34.49 18.15 -29.99
C SER A 679 33.20 17.57 -29.42
N VAL A 680 32.14 17.46 -30.23
CA VAL A 680 30.86 16.86 -29.83
C VAL A 680 31.01 15.33 -29.73
N ASP A 681 31.67 14.71 -30.72
CA ASP A 681 31.93 13.27 -30.68
C ASP A 681 32.83 12.87 -29.51
N ALA A 682 33.79 13.72 -29.15
CA ALA A 682 34.59 13.54 -27.96
C ALA A 682 33.74 13.58 -26.67
N GLU A 683 32.73 14.45 -26.58
CA GLU A 683 31.80 14.50 -25.44
C GLU A 683 30.96 13.23 -25.34
N TYR A 684 30.36 12.78 -26.44
CA TYR A 684 29.63 11.50 -26.47
C TYR A 684 30.52 10.34 -26.03
N ARG A 685 31.72 10.22 -26.60
CA ARG A 685 32.66 9.16 -26.25
C ARG A 685 33.10 9.20 -24.79
N ARG A 686 33.38 10.39 -24.25
CA ARG A 686 33.79 10.55 -22.85
C ARG A 686 32.66 10.21 -21.87
N ARG A 687 31.42 10.51 -22.24
CA ARG A 687 30.22 10.33 -21.39
C ARG A 687 29.58 8.96 -21.54
N SER A 688 29.88 8.19 -22.58
CA SER A 688 29.39 6.82 -22.74
C SER A 688 30.15 5.83 -21.84
N PRO A 689 29.49 5.14 -20.88
CA PRO A 689 30.17 4.17 -20.01
C PRO A 689 30.92 3.10 -20.79
N LEU A 690 30.39 2.70 -21.96
CA LEU A 690 30.96 1.65 -22.81
C LEU A 690 32.47 1.84 -23.08
N PHE A 691 32.95 3.09 -23.21
CA PHE A 691 34.36 3.36 -23.53
C PHE A 691 35.30 3.40 -22.33
N VAL A 692 34.77 3.38 -21.10
CA VAL A 692 35.55 3.41 -19.85
C VAL A 692 35.35 2.16 -18.99
N LEU A 693 34.31 1.36 -19.27
CA LEU A 693 33.91 0.21 -18.46
C LEU A 693 34.99 -0.86 -18.29
N ALA A 694 35.96 -0.97 -19.21
CA ALA A 694 37.10 -1.88 -19.04
C ALA A 694 37.89 -1.65 -17.73
N ASN A 695 37.77 -0.48 -17.10
CA ASN A 695 38.36 -0.17 -15.79
C ASN A 695 37.62 -0.84 -14.60
N ALA A 696 36.45 -1.43 -14.82
CA ALA A 696 35.56 -1.99 -13.80
C ALA A 696 35.60 -3.53 -13.69
N THR A 697 36.53 -4.23 -14.36
CA THR A 697 36.59 -5.70 -14.44
C THR A 697 36.69 -6.44 -13.09
N GLY A 698 37.17 -5.78 -12.04
CA GLY A 698 37.25 -6.32 -10.68
C GLY A 698 36.11 -5.90 -9.74
N VAL A 699 35.14 -5.11 -10.21
CA VAL A 699 34.03 -4.61 -9.40
C VAL A 699 32.86 -5.59 -9.52
N PRO A 700 32.28 -6.07 -8.39
CA PRO A 700 31.01 -6.79 -8.43
C PRO A 700 29.93 -5.91 -9.06
N LEU A 701 29.47 -6.30 -10.25
CA LEU A 701 28.58 -5.50 -11.08
C LEU A 701 27.38 -6.35 -11.52
N ASP A 702 26.18 -5.93 -11.14
CA ASP A 702 24.93 -6.59 -11.47
C ASP A 702 24.14 -5.76 -12.48
N ILE A 703 24.17 -6.16 -13.74
CA ILE A 703 23.53 -5.49 -14.87
C ILE A 703 22.19 -6.16 -15.15
N ASN A 704 21.12 -5.37 -15.16
CA ASN A 704 19.75 -5.84 -15.30
C ASN A 704 18.99 -5.05 -16.36
N ALA A 705 18.17 -5.72 -17.16
CA ALA A 705 17.22 -5.07 -18.07
C ALA A 705 15.98 -5.95 -18.30
N GLY A 706 14.81 -5.31 -18.42
CA GLY A 706 13.60 -5.98 -18.86
C GLY A 706 13.64 -6.23 -20.36
N ILE A 707 13.25 -7.42 -20.81
CA ILE A 707 13.33 -7.83 -22.23
C ILE A 707 12.51 -6.92 -23.18
N GLN A 708 11.49 -6.23 -22.66
CA GLN A 708 10.64 -5.32 -23.43
C GLN A 708 11.16 -3.87 -23.48
N ASP A 709 12.24 -3.56 -22.74
CA ASP A 709 12.82 -2.21 -22.75
C ASP A 709 13.34 -1.84 -24.16
N GLY A 710 13.15 -0.58 -24.54
CA GLY A 710 13.34 -0.08 -25.90
C GLY A 710 12.19 -0.35 -26.88
N HIS A 711 11.23 -1.25 -26.55
CA HIS A 711 9.97 -1.43 -27.29
C HIS A 711 8.83 -0.67 -26.63
N ASN A 712 8.64 -0.90 -25.33
CA ASN A 712 7.72 -0.15 -24.48
C ASN A 712 8.44 0.74 -23.45
N GLY A 713 9.78 0.78 -23.53
CA GLY A 713 10.67 1.47 -22.61
C GLY A 713 11.66 2.40 -23.31
N SER A 714 12.53 3.04 -22.54
CA SER A 714 13.40 4.12 -23.05
C SER A 714 14.73 3.64 -23.63
N VAL A 715 15.20 2.46 -23.21
CA VAL A 715 16.58 1.99 -23.47
C VAL A 715 16.56 0.56 -24.00
N PRO A 716 16.95 0.34 -25.27
CA PRO A 716 17.08 -1.00 -25.81
C PRO A 716 18.04 -1.86 -24.99
N ILE A 717 17.65 -3.11 -24.81
CA ILE A 717 18.41 -4.09 -24.01
C ILE A 717 19.83 -4.35 -24.56
N SER A 718 20.11 -3.99 -25.81
CA SER A 718 21.45 -4.00 -26.41
C SER A 718 22.48 -3.26 -25.54
N HIS A 719 22.08 -2.19 -24.86
CA HIS A 719 22.96 -1.45 -23.94
C HIS A 719 23.41 -2.30 -22.74
N ALA A 720 22.52 -3.10 -22.15
CA ALA A 720 22.86 -3.99 -21.04
C ALA A 720 23.83 -5.09 -21.49
N PHE A 721 23.59 -5.69 -22.66
CA PHE A 721 24.49 -6.68 -23.25
C PHE A 721 25.86 -6.11 -23.57
N ASN A 722 25.92 -4.91 -24.17
CA ASN A 722 27.17 -4.26 -24.53
C ASN A 722 27.98 -3.83 -23.29
N ALA A 723 27.30 -3.32 -22.26
CA ALA A 723 27.92 -3.04 -20.98
C ALA A 723 28.53 -4.30 -20.34
N PHE A 724 27.80 -5.42 -20.35
CA PHE A 724 28.32 -6.71 -19.88
C PHE A 724 29.53 -7.16 -20.71
N ASN A 725 29.45 -7.15 -22.04
CA ASN A 725 30.55 -7.55 -22.91
C ASN A 725 31.82 -6.72 -22.72
N ALA A 726 31.71 -5.44 -22.32
CA ALA A 726 32.84 -4.55 -22.07
C ALA A 726 33.67 -4.95 -20.84
N VAL A 727 33.07 -5.66 -19.88
CA VAL A 727 33.73 -6.11 -18.63
C VAL A 727 33.88 -7.63 -18.54
N ALA A 728 33.18 -8.39 -19.38
CA ALA A 728 33.24 -9.84 -19.40
C ALA A 728 34.50 -10.37 -20.10
N ASP A 729 34.98 -11.52 -19.59
CA ASP A 729 36.03 -12.30 -20.22
C ASP A 729 35.57 -12.81 -21.59
N SER A 730 36.49 -12.93 -22.54
CA SER A 730 36.17 -13.27 -23.94
C SER A 730 35.25 -14.50 -24.13
N PRO A 731 35.39 -15.60 -23.36
CA PRO A 731 34.50 -16.78 -23.49
C PRO A 731 33.06 -16.55 -23.03
N ASP A 732 32.82 -15.52 -22.21
CA ASP A 732 31.50 -15.22 -21.65
C ASP A 732 30.72 -14.17 -22.42
N ARG A 733 31.39 -13.49 -23.35
CA ARG A 733 30.77 -12.46 -24.18
C ARG A 733 29.66 -13.03 -25.05
N ILE A 734 28.64 -12.21 -25.24
CA ILE A 734 27.45 -12.52 -26.01
C ILE A 734 27.67 -11.99 -27.43
N ALA A 735 27.46 -12.84 -28.43
CA ALA A 735 27.72 -12.49 -29.83
C ALA A 735 26.78 -11.38 -30.33
N ASP A 736 27.30 -10.46 -31.15
CA ASP A 736 26.54 -9.31 -31.66
C ASP A 736 25.25 -9.69 -32.38
N GLN A 737 25.27 -10.78 -33.17
CA GLN A 737 24.09 -11.30 -33.86
C GLN A 737 22.98 -11.68 -32.89
N LEU A 738 23.36 -12.24 -31.74
CA LEU A 738 22.43 -12.69 -30.72
C LEU A 738 21.88 -11.51 -29.91
N ILE A 739 22.72 -10.51 -29.62
CA ILE A 739 22.29 -9.24 -29.02
C ILE A 739 21.25 -8.56 -29.92
N ALA A 740 21.54 -8.47 -31.22
CA ALA A 740 20.64 -7.88 -32.20
C ALA A 740 19.30 -8.63 -32.25
N GLN A 741 19.33 -9.97 -32.31
CA GLN A 741 18.12 -10.79 -32.30
C GLN A 741 17.27 -10.57 -31.05
N MET A 742 17.86 -10.69 -29.85
CA MET A 742 17.13 -10.52 -28.60
C MET A 742 16.53 -9.11 -28.48
N THR A 743 17.29 -8.11 -28.93
CA THR A 743 16.85 -6.71 -28.91
C THR A 743 15.70 -6.48 -29.89
N SER A 744 15.75 -6.98 -31.12
CA SER A 744 14.70 -6.75 -32.10
C SER A 744 13.43 -7.56 -31.83
N GLU A 745 13.57 -8.78 -31.30
CA GLU A 745 12.44 -9.70 -31.10
C GLU A 745 11.78 -9.55 -29.71
N ALA A 746 12.38 -8.76 -28.81
CA ALA A 746 11.97 -8.66 -27.41
C ALA A 746 11.79 -10.04 -26.75
N SER A 747 12.67 -10.98 -27.08
CA SER A 747 12.58 -12.36 -26.61
C SER A 747 13.94 -13.04 -26.55
N VAL A 748 14.10 -13.98 -25.61
CA VAL A 748 15.29 -14.84 -25.53
C VAL A 748 15.09 -16.07 -26.43
N PRO A 749 16.03 -16.42 -27.32
CA PRO A 749 15.98 -17.64 -28.12
C PRO A 749 15.79 -18.89 -27.26
N ALA A 750 15.01 -19.85 -27.74
CA ALA A 750 14.59 -21.02 -26.96
C ALA A 750 15.77 -21.82 -26.39
N GLU A 751 16.86 -21.90 -27.14
CA GLU A 751 18.12 -22.56 -26.81
C GLU A 751 18.92 -21.87 -25.68
N LEU A 752 18.63 -20.58 -25.42
CA LEU A 752 19.28 -19.80 -24.36
C LEU A 752 18.36 -19.49 -23.18
N ARG A 753 17.07 -19.81 -23.30
CA ARG A 753 16.12 -19.66 -22.20
C ARG A 753 16.57 -20.55 -21.04
N GLN A 754 16.76 -19.92 -19.90
CA GLN A 754 17.10 -20.62 -18.67
C GLN A 754 15.87 -20.61 -17.77
N SER A 755 15.49 -21.77 -17.24
CA SER A 755 14.47 -21.86 -16.18
C SER A 755 15.14 -21.54 -14.85
N LEU A 756 15.41 -20.25 -14.62
CA LEU A 756 16.00 -19.77 -13.37
C LEU A 756 14.90 -19.36 -12.40
N SER A 757 14.90 -19.99 -11.23
CA SER A 757 14.09 -19.50 -10.11
C SER A 757 14.93 -18.52 -9.31
N ASP A 758 14.66 -17.23 -9.48
CA ASP A 758 15.17 -16.17 -8.60
C ASP A 758 13.98 -15.57 -7.84
N PRO A 759 13.83 -15.89 -6.55
CA PRO A 759 12.63 -15.55 -5.81
C PRO A 759 12.47 -14.04 -5.62
N TYR A 760 13.56 -13.25 -5.73
CA TYR A 760 13.53 -11.81 -5.54
C TYR A 760 13.06 -11.04 -6.79
N TYR A 761 12.97 -11.70 -7.96
CA TYR A 761 12.40 -11.12 -9.17
C TYR A 761 10.87 -11.28 -9.24
N SER A 762 10.24 -11.92 -8.25
CA SER A 762 8.79 -11.93 -8.04
C SER A 762 7.98 -12.25 -9.31
N ASP A 763 7.07 -11.37 -9.74
CA ASP A 763 6.25 -11.49 -10.95
C ASP A 763 6.96 -11.04 -12.25
N ARG A 764 8.29 -11.01 -12.25
CA ARG A 764 9.16 -10.69 -13.40
C ARG A 764 10.17 -11.82 -13.64
N PRO A 765 9.74 -12.98 -14.17
CA PRO A 765 10.61 -14.14 -14.36
C PRO A 765 11.95 -13.81 -15.04
N VAL A 766 13.04 -14.40 -14.56
CA VAL A 766 14.35 -14.30 -15.21
C VAL A 766 14.34 -15.16 -16.48
N LEU A 767 14.58 -14.55 -17.63
CA LEU A 767 14.56 -15.20 -18.94
C LEU A 767 15.96 -15.65 -19.39
N PHE A 768 16.97 -14.88 -19.02
CA PHE A 768 18.38 -15.14 -19.35
C PHE A 768 19.28 -14.57 -18.26
N ARG A 769 20.30 -15.33 -17.87
CA ARG A 769 21.37 -14.84 -16.98
C ARG A 769 22.73 -15.34 -17.44
N ARG A 770 23.73 -14.46 -17.36
CA ARG A 770 25.13 -14.78 -17.63
C ARG A 770 26.00 -14.22 -16.50
N GLN A 771 27.04 -14.94 -16.15
CA GLN A 771 28.06 -14.51 -15.18
C GLN A 771 29.43 -14.55 -15.87
N SER A 772 30.28 -13.56 -15.61
CA SER A 772 31.69 -13.57 -15.96
C SER A 772 32.48 -12.93 -14.81
N GLY A 773 33.25 -13.74 -14.08
CA GLY A 773 33.89 -13.32 -12.84
C GLY A 773 32.88 -12.67 -11.86
N PRO A 774 33.14 -11.46 -11.36
CA PRO A 774 32.25 -10.76 -10.42
C PRO A 774 31.07 -10.05 -11.12
N VAL A 775 30.96 -10.12 -12.45
CA VAL A 775 29.92 -9.44 -13.23
C VAL A 775 28.78 -10.39 -13.57
N ARG A 776 27.54 -9.95 -13.32
CA ARG A 776 26.30 -10.65 -13.65
C ARG A 776 25.49 -9.81 -14.64
N LEU A 777 24.93 -10.46 -15.65
CA LEU A 777 23.88 -9.91 -16.52
C LEU A 777 22.60 -10.71 -16.33
N THR A 778 21.48 -10.03 -16.06
CA THR A 778 20.14 -10.62 -15.98
C THR A 778 19.18 -9.92 -16.92
N ILE A 779 18.48 -10.69 -17.75
CA ILE A 779 17.35 -10.24 -18.54
C ILE A 779 16.08 -10.89 -18.00
N PHE A 780 15.10 -10.08 -17.65
CA PHE A 780 13.84 -10.53 -17.03
C PHE A 780 12.62 -10.16 -17.89
N ASP A 781 11.49 -10.80 -17.64
CA ASP A 781 10.22 -10.50 -18.29
C ASP A 781 9.62 -9.22 -17.70
N GLY A 782 10.02 -8.07 -18.26
CA GLY A 782 9.60 -6.74 -17.83
C GLY A 782 10.02 -5.65 -18.80
N GLY A 783 9.78 -4.39 -18.43
CA GLY A 783 10.05 -3.21 -19.26
C GLY A 783 11.22 -2.36 -18.75
N HIS A 784 11.07 -1.03 -18.83
CA HIS A 784 11.99 -0.06 -18.24
C HIS A 784 11.69 0.11 -16.74
N GLU A 785 12.28 -0.74 -15.90
CA GLU A 785 12.01 -0.76 -14.46
C GLU A 785 13.18 -1.32 -13.65
N ILE A 786 13.20 -1.00 -12.35
CA ILE A 786 14.03 -1.65 -11.35
C ILE A 786 13.16 -2.46 -10.40
N LEU A 787 13.69 -3.59 -9.91
CA LEU A 787 13.12 -4.36 -8.81
C LEU A 787 13.97 -4.13 -7.55
N PRO A 788 13.62 -3.17 -6.67
CA PRO A 788 14.44 -2.80 -5.52
C PRO A 788 14.82 -3.99 -4.65
N ASN A 789 13.89 -4.92 -4.41
CA ASN A 789 14.13 -6.11 -3.60
C ASN A 789 15.27 -6.97 -4.17
N ALA A 790 15.26 -7.26 -5.47
CA ALA A 790 16.32 -8.04 -6.12
C ALA A 790 17.68 -7.34 -6.05
N ALA A 791 17.71 -6.04 -6.31
CA ALA A 791 18.93 -5.24 -6.27
C ALA A 791 19.52 -5.19 -4.85
N LEU A 792 18.71 -4.88 -3.84
CA LEU A 792 19.14 -4.68 -2.46
C LEU A 792 19.57 -5.98 -1.77
N HIS A 793 18.88 -7.10 -2.04
CA HIS A 793 19.30 -8.41 -1.55
C HIS A 793 20.63 -8.84 -2.18
N TRP A 794 20.82 -8.62 -3.48
CA TRP A 794 22.11 -8.91 -4.12
C TRP A 794 23.24 -8.03 -3.54
N LEU A 795 23.00 -6.73 -3.35
CA LEU A 795 23.97 -5.81 -2.76
C LEU A 795 24.36 -6.19 -1.32
N GLN A 796 23.38 -6.62 -0.51
CA GLN A 796 23.61 -7.05 0.87
C GLN A 796 24.63 -8.20 0.98
N GLN A 797 24.74 -9.04 -0.05
CA GLN A 797 25.67 -10.17 -0.08
C GLN A 797 27.10 -9.74 -0.46
N GLN A 798 27.32 -8.52 -0.94
CA GLN A 798 28.63 -8.09 -1.44
C GLN A 798 29.49 -7.52 -0.30
N VAL A 799 30.76 -7.92 -0.27
CA VAL A 799 31.80 -7.38 0.62
C VAL A 799 33.07 -7.22 -0.20
N LYS A 800 33.69 -6.04 -0.12
CA LYS A 800 34.90 -5.75 -0.91
C LYS A 800 36.02 -6.73 -0.56
N GLY A 801 36.56 -7.40 -1.58
CA GLY A 801 37.68 -8.34 -1.45
C GLY A 801 37.27 -9.78 -1.09
N GLN A 802 35.98 -10.11 -1.10
CA GLN A 802 35.46 -11.48 -0.99
C GLN A 802 34.99 -12.02 -2.34
#